data_AF-A0AAE0ZYY7-F1
#
_entry.id   AF-A0AAE0ZYY7-F1
#
_cell.length_a   1.000
_cell.length_b   1.000
_cell.length_c   1.000
_cell.angle_alpha   90.00
_cell.angle_beta   90.00
_cell.angle_gamma   90.00
#
_symmetry.space_group_name_H-M   'P 1'
#
loop_
_entity.id
_entity.type
_entity.pdbx_description
1 polymer ?
#
loop_
_entity_poly.entity_id
_entity_poly.type
_entity_poly.pdbx_seq_one_letter_code
_entity_poly.pdbx_strand_id
1 'polypeptide(L)'
;MELTVKVFLHKLDSSVEVRRFPMNLGRSPHKMSGQFGLLVARIASAYPSLKGKAFNLTWKDPEGDLVLMSSDEELSEAFAASNSSILKVQITETATTMQNAGAYPRVLPTAPPQPYYEHEPIEGPGQNGAPAHPFYPSAPEMHGNYHFMAPPPHAGIMNNGPHPMMGAAGHMAAGPCLVKDDSSQLAMNEKKAWRTALRDQVPAPHRRWAKGYIRQWRSANVENATTSTSSDGEKGRRMTREEAGVPETYVQWLDKILPKMHKYWAKECKDYPENISKEIKEIKCTVPEEFQNWCQWYLKRHFKPRSTSELKSEGQDKLCAGKGQKRDWKAIRKEMKKSVPRAHRLWTKIFIKQWQEDHLGGQCNTTSSSGTDSGAEAAGREAIYDEIIIPADYPRWLRKFLNWKYSNIGVTLSVPDQEVVGGGMDQFKDTVPQEYRKWARSYVNHRLQKGKKSCKRNQEIAGPSNQYHKWLFAFQKRWLEQVQGYQDSASMGVNSAAAAQNKCAQFETNATGSRTQDQIFNMDRLREVINTSDSEEENEGPSQNQKIPHEFRQWARDALNQWDGMTLCLPPAEHKTSQQSSKTDQDDIPPRMLNWMIKMMTRIQMRKMKMQMRAEKQERKMQRKEAKAEKKAAREGFKMAKRSLKVARQAIKFRYV
;
A
#
# COMPACT_ATOMS: atom_id res chain seq x y z
N MET A 1 -19.22 -8.22 -14.63
CA MET A 1 -20.09 -9.08 -15.46
C MET A 1 -19.77 -10.50 -15.02
N GLU A 2 -20.76 -11.39 -14.97
CA GLU A 2 -20.49 -12.79 -14.67
C GLU A 2 -20.04 -13.47 -15.97
N LEU A 3 -18.80 -13.98 -15.98
CA LEU A 3 -18.25 -14.72 -17.11
C LEU A 3 -18.23 -16.19 -16.73
N THR A 4 -18.65 -17.07 -17.64
CA THR A 4 -18.41 -18.51 -17.48
C THR A 4 -17.12 -18.89 -18.19
N VAL A 5 -16.18 -19.52 -17.50
CA VAL A 5 -14.97 -20.05 -18.14
C VAL A 5 -15.20 -21.53 -18.45
N LYS A 6 -15.07 -21.92 -19.72
CA LYS A 6 -15.10 -23.32 -20.18
C LYS A 6 -13.67 -23.76 -20.48
N VAL A 7 -13.15 -24.65 -19.65
CA VAL A 7 -11.76 -25.08 -19.71
C VAL A 7 -11.71 -26.48 -20.29
N PHE A 8 -10.76 -26.74 -21.20
CA PHE A 8 -10.51 -28.03 -21.84
C PHE A 8 -9.11 -28.51 -21.46
N LEU A 9 -9.02 -29.60 -20.69
CA LEU A 9 -7.75 -30.24 -20.35
C LEU A 9 -7.51 -31.43 -21.29
N HIS A 10 -6.47 -31.34 -22.12
CA HIS A 10 -6.03 -32.44 -22.95
C HIS A 10 -5.11 -33.35 -22.14
N LYS A 11 -5.56 -34.59 -21.87
CA LYS A 11 -4.75 -35.61 -21.21
C LYS A 11 -3.89 -36.36 -22.22
N LEU A 12 -2.86 -37.05 -21.72
CA LEU A 12 -1.93 -37.86 -22.52
C LEU A 12 -2.62 -39.01 -23.28
N ASP A 13 -3.75 -39.50 -22.77
CA ASP A 13 -4.57 -40.56 -23.36
C ASP A 13 -5.51 -40.05 -24.48
N SER A 14 -5.29 -38.81 -24.95
CA SER A 14 -6.17 -38.10 -25.90
C SER A 14 -7.59 -37.84 -25.38
N SER A 15 -7.89 -38.15 -24.11
CA SER A 15 -9.16 -37.78 -23.51
C SER A 15 -9.16 -36.28 -23.16
N VAL A 16 -10.31 -35.63 -23.38
CA VAL A 16 -10.47 -34.21 -23.09
C VAL A 16 -11.41 -34.05 -21.91
N GLU A 17 -10.88 -33.62 -20.77
CA GLU A 17 -11.70 -33.30 -19.60
C GLU A 17 -12.17 -31.85 -19.69
N VAL A 18 -13.48 -31.63 -19.61
CA VAL A 18 -14.08 -30.31 -19.75
C VAL A 18 -14.77 -29.90 -18.46
N ARG A 19 -14.39 -28.76 -17.90
CA ARG A 19 -15.04 -28.15 -16.72
C ARG A 19 -15.47 -26.73 -17.01
N ARG A 20 -16.57 -26.31 -16.37
CA ARG A 20 -17.08 -24.94 -16.42
C ARG A 20 -17.20 -24.38 -15.03
N PHE A 21 -16.79 -23.13 -14.84
CA PHE A 21 -17.04 -22.42 -13.60
C PHE A 21 -17.32 -20.94 -13.85
N PRO A 22 -18.22 -20.33 -13.06
CA PRO A 22 -18.43 -18.89 -13.11
C PRO A 22 -17.23 -18.15 -12.50
N MET A 23 -16.87 -17.03 -13.10
CA MET A 23 -15.81 -16.13 -12.67
C MET A 23 -16.30 -14.67 -12.71
N ASN A 24 -16.17 -13.99 -11.59
CA ASN A 24 -16.60 -12.62 -11.43
C ASN A 24 -15.48 -11.65 -11.84
N LEU A 25 -15.41 -11.32 -13.12
CA LEU A 25 -14.56 -10.24 -13.61
C LEU A 25 -15.25 -8.91 -13.29
N GLY A 26 -14.57 -8.07 -12.50
CA GLY A 26 -15.08 -6.75 -12.13
C GLY A 26 -15.53 -5.96 -13.35
N ARG A 27 -16.63 -5.18 -13.23
CA ARG A 27 -17.24 -4.43 -14.36
C ARG A 27 -16.32 -3.38 -15.03
N SER A 28 -15.08 -3.21 -14.58
CA SER A 28 -14.18 -2.17 -15.07
C SER A 28 -12.95 -2.79 -15.73
N PRO A 29 -12.72 -2.57 -17.04
CA PRO A 29 -11.53 -3.06 -17.73
C PRO A 29 -10.23 -2.54 -17.08
N HIS A 30 -10.27 -1.38 -16.42
CA HIS A 30 -9.13 -0.81 -15.69
C HIS A 30 -8.84 -1.46 -14.32
N LYS A 31 -9.58 -2.51 -13.92
CA LYS A 31 -9.39 -3.22 -12.64
C LYS A 31 -9.15 -4.73 -12.84
N MET A 32 -8.55 -5.13 -13.96
CA MET A 32 -8.23 -6.54 -14.23
C MET A 32 -6.90 -7.03 -13.62
N SER A 33 -6.18 -6.20 -12.86
CA SER A 33 -4.92 -6.64 -12.24
C SER A 33 -5.15 -7.77 -11.22
N GLY A 34 -4.42 -8.87 -11.40
CA GLY A 34 -4.46 -10.08 -10.59
C GLY A 34 -5.56 -11.08 -10.95
N GLN A 35 -6.33 -10.88 -12.03
CA GLN A 35 -7.40 -11.80 -12.44
C GLN A 35 -6.85 -13.08 -13.07
N PHE A 36 -5.75 -13.00 -13.81
CA PHE A 36 -5.09 -14.17 -14.39
C PHE A 36 -4.60 -15.13 -13.30
N GLY A 37 -4.01 -14.61 -12.21
CA GLY A 37 -3.63 -15.43 -11.06
C GLY A 37 -4.82 -16.13 -10.39
N LEU A 38 -5.98 -15.43 -10.30
CA LEU A 38 -7.22 -16.03 -9.79
C LEU A 38 -7.77 -17.11 -10.73
N LEU A 39 -7.68 -16.91 -12.04
CA LEU A 39 -8.06 -17.89 -13.05
C LEU A 39 -7.20 -19.16 -12.91
N VAL A 40 -5.88 -19.02 -12.87
CA VAL A 40 -4.93 -20.15 -12.71
C VAL A 40 -5.22 -20.91 -11.41
N ALA A 41 -5.40 -20.21 -10.29
CA ALA A 41 -5.72 -20.84 -9.00
C ALA A 41 -7.05 -21.60 -9.03
N ARG A 42 -8.07 -21.04 -9.72
CA ARG A 42 -9.38 -21.68 -9.86
C ARG A 42 -9.34 -22.89 -10.79
N ILE A 43 -8.54 -22.83 -11.86
CA ILE A 43 -8.27 -23.98 -12.73
C ILE A 43 -7.54 -25.08 -11.95
N ALA A 44 -6.50 -24.76 -11.20
CA ALA A 44 -5.77 -25.74 -10.39
C ALA A 44 -6.65 -26.41 -9.32
N SER A 45 -7.60 -25.66 -8.74
CA SER A 45 -8.60 -26.21 -7.82
C SER A 45 -9.65 -27.07 -8.54
N ALA A 46 -10.06 -26.66 -9.74
CA ALA A 46 -11.03 -27.39 -10.54
C ALA A 46 -10.47 -28.69 -11.13
N TYR A 47 -9.17 -28.80 -11.38
CA TYR A 47 -8.54 -29.99 -11.98
C TYR A 47 -7.50 -30.60 -11.02
N PRO A 48 -7.88 -31.60 -10.21
CA PRO A 48 -6.96 -32.24 -9.25
C PRO A 48 -5.70 -32.81 -9.90
N SER A 49 -5.77 -33.26 -11.16
CA SER A 49 -4.64 -33.79 -11.92
C SER A 49 -3.53 -32.77 -12.21
N LEU A 50 -3.83 -31.47 -12.08
CA LEU A 50 -2.86 -30.37 -12.26
C LEU A 50 -2.16 -29.97 -10.96
N LYS A 51 -2.56 -30.53 -9.80
CA LYS A 51 -1.99 -30.15 -8.51
C LYS A 51 -0.50 -30.50 -8.46
N GLY A 52 0.34 -29.47 -8.35
CA GLY A 52 1.81 -29.62 -8.32
C GLY A 52 2.48 -29.72 -9.69
N LYS A 53 1.73 -29.63 -10.79
CA LYS A 53 2.27 -29.60 -12.15
C LYS A 53 2.24 -28.17 -12.71
N ALA A 54 3.24 -27.82 -13.51
CA ALA A 54 3.16 -26.63 -14.34
C ALA A 54 2.27 -26.91 -15.56
N PHE A 55 1.43 -25.94 -15.92
CA PHE A 55 0.57 -26.01 -17.09
C PHE A 55 0.45 -24.65 -17.77
N ASN A 56 0.25 -24.67 -19.08
CA ASN A 56 0.05 -23.48 -19.90
C ASN A 56 -1.43 -23.34 -20.26
N LEU A 57 -1.92 -22.09 -20.29
CA LEU A 57 -3.28 -21.75 -20.71
C LEU A 57 -3.22 -21.13 -22.10
N THR A 58 -3.96 -21.69 -23.06
CA THR A 58 -4.11 -21.13 -24.40
C THR A 58 -5.58 -20.82 -24.68
N TRP A 59 -5.86 -19.88 -25.56
CA TRP A 59 -7.20 -19.56 -26.03
C TRP A 59 -7.20 -19.46 -27.56
N LYS A 60 -8.37 -19.65 -28.18
CA LYS A 60 -8.52 -19.49 -29.63
C LYS A 60 -8.95 -18.07 -29.96
N ASP A 61 -8.16 -17.38 -30.75
CA ASP A 61 -8.50 -16.05 -31.25
C ASP A 61 -9.56 -16.11 -32.38
N PRO A 62 -10.03 -14.97 -32.89
CA PRO A 62 -10.99 -14.93 -33.99
C PRO A 62 -10.47 -15.53 -35.31
N GLU A 63 -9.15 -15.60 -35.48
CA GLU A 63 -8.49 -16.19 -36.66
C GLU A 63 -8.38 -17.72 -36.54
N GLY A 64 -8.57 -18.25 -35.34
CA GLY A 64 -8.56 -19.68 -35.03
C GLY A 64 -7.24 -20.17 -34.42
N ASP A 65 -6.30 -19.27 -34.19
CA ASP A 65 -4.97 -19.55 -33.68
C ASP A 65 -4.96 -19.72 -32.16
N LEU A 66 -4.08 -20.60 -31.67
CA LEU A 66 -3.92 -20.86 -30.25
C LEU A 66 -2.90 -19.91 -29.64
N VAL A 67 -3.41 -18.88 -28.96
CA VAL A 67 -2.60 -17.85 -28.31
C VAL A 67 -2.35 -18.24 -26.84
N LEU A 68 -1.09 -18.19 -26.41
CA LEU A 68 -0.69 -18.43 -25.02
C LEU A 68 -1.11 -17.24 -24.14
N MET A 69 -1.73 -17.54 -23.00
CA MET A 69 -2.14 -16.55 -22.01
C MET A 69 -1.31 -16.71 -20.74
N SER A 70 -0.53 -15.68 -20.42
CA SER A 70 0.44 -15.60 -19.33
C SER A 70 0.25 -14.36 -18.43
N SER A 71 -0.62 -13.43 -18.81
CA SER A 71 -0.80 -12.12 -18.17
C SER A 71 -2.27 -11.70 -18.03
N ASP A 72 -2.52 -10.67 -17.22
CA ASP A 72 -3.86 -10.07 -17.07
C ASP A 72 -4.29 -9.33 -18.35
N GLU A 73 -3.34 -8.75 -19.07
CA GLU A 73 -3.56 -8.07 -20.35
C GLU A 73 -4.06 -9.05 -21.42
N GLU A 74 -3.39 -10.20 -21.59
CA GLU A 74 -3.81 -11.25 -22.53
C GLU A 74 -5.16 -11.87 -22.14
N LEU A 75 -5.46 -11.99 -20.83
CA LEU A 75 -6.78 -12.41 -20.36
C LEU A 75 -7.87 -11.40 -20.73
N SER A 76 -7.58 -10.10 -20.63
CA SER A 76 -8.50 -9.05 -21.03
C SER A 76 -8.74 -9.07 -22.54
N GLU A 77 -7.72 -9.35 -23.34
CA GLU A 77 -7.81 -9.49 -24.79
C GLU A 77 -8.62 -10.72 -25.19
N ALA A 78 -8.32 -11.88 -24.58
CA ALA A 78 -9.07 -13.11 -24.77
C ALA A 78 -10.56 -12.94 -24.44
N PHE A 79 -10.85 -12.17 -23.38
CA PHE A 79 -12.22 -11.83 -23.00
C PHE A 79 -12.89 -10.89 -24.02
N ALA A 80 -12.19 -9.86 -24.50
CA ALA A 80 -12.71 -8.92 -25.48
C ALA A 80 -12.98 -9.59 -26.84
N ALA A 81 -12.15 -10.55 -27.24
CA ALA A 81 -12.33 -11.34 -28.46
C ALA A 81 -13.45 -12.39 -28.33
N SER A 82 -13.79 -12.80 -27.11
CA SER A 82 -14.89 -13.73 -26.88
C SER A 82 -16.23 -13.01 -27.08
N ASN A 83 -16.86 -13.23 -28.24
CA ASN A 83 -18.20 -12.70 -28.56
C ASN A 83 -19.33 -13.26 -27.67
N SER A 84 -19.01 -14.11 -26.69
CA SER A 84 -19.96 -14.80 -25.83
C SER A 84 -19.62 -14.59 -24.37
N SER A 85 -20.60 -14.77 -23.47
CA SER A 85 -20.38 -14.82 -22.02
C SER A 85 -19.56 -16.04 -21.56
N ILE A 86 -18.99 -16.80 -22.50
CA ILE A 86 -18.20 -18.01 -22.28
C ILE A 86 -16.79 -17.84 -22.85
N LEU A 87 -15.79 -17.79 -21.98
CA LEU A 87 -14.39 -17.83 -22.37
C LEU A 87 -13.93 -19.29 -22.49
N LYS A 88 -13.48 -19.70 -23.68
CA LYS A 88 -12.95 -21.06 -23.93
C LYS A 88 -11.43 -21.06 -23.74
N VAL A 89 -10.93 -21.84 -22.80
CA VAL A 89 -9.50 -21.96 -22.48
C VAL A 89 -9.06 -23.41 -22.64
N GLN A 90 -7.93 -23.65 -23.28
CA GLN A 90 -7.30 -24.95 -23.41
C GLN A 90 -6.10 -25.04 -22.46
N ILE A 91 -5.92 -26.18 -21.81
CA ILE A 91 -4.78 -26.47 -20.95
C ILE A 91 -3.87 -27.45 -21.67
N THR A 92 -2.59 -27.09 -21.73
CA THR A 92 -1.52 -27.99 -22.15
C THR A 92 -0.61 -28.26 -20.95
N GLU A 93 -0.48 -29.52 -20.55
CA GLU A 93 0.50 -29.91 -19.53
C GLU A 93 1.89 -29.66 -20.10
N THR A 94 2.65 -28.73 -19.51
CA THR A 94 4.07 -28.64 -19.83
C THR A 94 4.71 -29.88 -19.26
N ALA A 95 5.26 -30.73 -20.13
CA ALA A 95 6.10 -31.85 -19.71
C ALA A 95 7.24 -31.26 -18.89
N THR A 96 7.06 -31.23 -17.58
CA THR A 96 8.10 -30.83 -16.64
C THR A 96 9.02 -32.02 -16.67
N THR A 97 9.99 -32.00 -17.60
CA THR A 97 11.05 -32.99 -17.70
C THR A 97 11.72 -33.04 -16.33
N MET A 98 11.31 -34.00 -15.51
CA MET A 98 11.92 -34.31 -14.22
C MET A 98 13.27 -35.02 -14.44
N GLN A 99 14.11 -34.51 -15.35
CA GLN A 99 15.55 -34.76 -15.35
C GLN A 99 16.23 -33.70 -14.48
N ASN A 100 15.87 -33.64 -13.20
CA ASN A 100 16.76 -33.15 -12.15
C ASN A 100 16.24 -33.47 -10.73
N ALA A 101 15.66 -34.65 -10.55
CA ALA A 101 15.70 -35.30 -9.23
C ALA A 101 17.03 -36.05 -9.16
N GLY A 102 17.98 -35.49 -8.41
CA GLY A 102 19.31 -36.06 -8.23
C GLY A 102 19.26 -37.51 -7.81
N ALA A 103 20.08 -38.32 -8.49
CA ALA A 103 20.56 -39.60 -8.00
C ALA A 103 21.25 -39.36 -6.64
N TYR A 104 20.60 -39.75 -5.56
CA TYR A 104 21.27 -40.02 -4.30
C TYR A 104 21.84 -41.44 -4.38
N PRO A 105 23.15 -41.65 -4.16
CA PRO A 105 23.64 -42.99 -3.86
C PRO A 105 23.07 -43.40 -2.51
N ARG A 106 22.32 -44.50 -2.51
CA ARG A 106 21.79 -45.17 -1.31
C ARG A 106 22.98 -45.77 -0.55
N VAL A 107 23.56 -45.02 0.38
CA VAL A 107 24.52 -45.55 1.35
C VAL A 107 23.72 -46.28 2.44
N LEU A 108 23.97 -47.58 2.58
CA LEU A 108 23.47 -48.41 3.68
C LEU A 108 23.89 -47.81 5.04
N PRO A 109 23.02 -47.79 6.06
CA PRO A 109 23.45 -47.46 7.41
C PRO A 109 24.28 -48.63 7.96
N THR A 110 25.56 -48.37 8.20
CA THR A 110 26.42 -49.24 8.99
C THR A 110 25.99 -49.15 10.45
N ALA A 111 25.60 -50.29 11.02
CA ALA A 111 25.19 -50.40 12.42
C ALA A 111 26.39 -50.16 13.37
N PRO A 112 26.16 -49.57 14.56
CA PRO A 112 27.18 -49.48 15.60
C PRO A 112 27.42 -50.85 16.27
N PRO A 113 28.65 -51.14 16.72
CA PRO A 113 28.98 -52.42 17.34
C PRO A 113 28.35 -52.50 18.73
N GLN A 114 27.54 -53.53 18.98
CA GLN A 114 27.08 -53.92 20.31
C GLN A 114 27.87 -55.14 20.79
N PRO A 115 28.19 -55.22 22.09
CA PRO A 115 28.99 -56.29 22.65
C PRO A 115 28.19 -57.58 22.84
N TYR A 116 28.94 -58.65 22.64
CA TYR A 116 28.71 -60.06 22.95
C TYR A 116 27.81 -60.35 24.17
N TYR A 117 26.77 -61.16 23.98
CA TYR A 117 26.29 -62.16 24.95
C TYR A 117 25.64 -63.33 24.21
N GLU A 118 26.11 -64.53 24.54
CA GLU A 118 25.50 -65.84 24.26
C GLU A 118 24.11 -65.96 24.88
N HIS A 119 23.18 -66.59 24.17
CA HIS A 119 22.37 -67.71 24.68
C HIS A 119 21.54 -68.33 23.53
N GLU A 120 21.57 -69.67 23.48
CA GLU A 120 20.81 -70.56 22.58
C GLU A 120 19.33 -70.78 23.05
N PRO A 121 18.61 -71.85 22.64
CA PRO A 121 17.74 -71.88 21.45
C PRO A 121 16.28 -72.27 21.79
N ILE A 122 15.28 -71.87 20.99
CA ILE A 122 13.96 -72.53 21.03
C ILE A 122 13.45 -72.79 19.61
N GLU A 123 13.18 -74.07 19.40
CA GLU A 123 12.64 -74.78 18.25
C GLU A 123 11.21 -74.30 17.90
N GLY A 124 10.86 -74.22 16.61
CA GLY A 124 9.88 -75.17 16.07
C GLY A 124 8.72 -74.50 15.30
N PRO A 125 7.92 -75.27 14.53
CA PRO A 125 7.78 -75.06 13.09
C PRO A 125 6.33 -75.01 12.54
N GLY A 126 6.18 -74.85 11.22
CA GLY A 126 5.03 -75.34 10.44
C GLY A 126 4.31 -74.25 9.62
N GLN A 127 4.44 -74.22 8.29
CA GLN A 127 3.82 -75.09 7.25
C GLN A 127 2.40 -74.66 6.80
N ASN A 128 2.34 -74.41 5.49
CA ASN A 128 1.28 -74.79 4.53
C ASN A 128 -0.06 -74.04 4.48
N GLY A 129 -0.46 -73.71 3.25
CA GLY A 129 -1.86 -73.88 2.82
C GLY A 129 -2.54 -72.69 2.13
N ALA A 130 -2.42 -72.62 0.80
CA ALA A 130 -3.55 -72.19 -0.07
C ALA A 130 -4.69 -73.25 0.04
N PRO A 131 -5.98 -73.03 -0.36
CA PRO A 131 -6.37 -72.61 -1.73
C PRO A 131 -7.73 -71.86 -1.92
N ALA A 132 -7.83 -71.25 -3.11
CA ALA A 132 -8.91 -71.16 -4.12
C ALA A 132 -10.44 -71.16 -3.84
N HIS A 133 -11.12 -70.39 -4.73
CA HIS A 133 -12.50 -70.51 -5.29
C HIS A 133 -13.67 -69.84 -4.52
N PRO A 134 -14.88 -69.63 -5.11
CA PRO A 134 -15.23 -69.13 -6.47
C PRO A 134 -16.59 -68.30 -6.57
N PHE A 135 -16.97 -67.95 -7.81
CA PHE A 135 -18.33 -67.81 -8.39
C PHE A 135 -19.18 -66.50 -8.31
N TYR A 136 -19.55 -66.08 -9.53
CA TYR A 136 -20.58 -65.17 -10.14
C TYR A 136 -21.97 -65.05 -9.44
N PRO A 137 -22.89 -64.11 -9.81
CA PRO A 137 -23.33 -63.84 -11.19
C PRO A 137 -23.79 -62.42 -11.60
N SER A 138 -24.16 -62.37 -12.89
CA SER A 138 -24.40 -61.27 -13.82
C SER A 138 -25.80 -60.62 -13.82
N ALA A 139 -25.86 -59.48 -14.53
CA ALA A 139 -26.97 -58.93 -15.36
C ALA A 139 -28.10 -58.14 -14.64
N PRO A 140 -28.90 -57.29 -15.34
CA PRO A 140 -28.98 -57.09 -16.79
C PRO A 140 -28.95 -55.63 -17.32
N GLU A 141 -28.76 -55.58 -18.64
CA GLU A 141 -28.96 -54.48 -19.58
C GLU A 141 -30.39 -53.90 -19.56
N MET A 142 -30.49 -52.59 -19.75
CA MET A 142 -31.71 -51.92 -20.21
C MET A 142 -31.35 -50.96 -21.33
N HIS A 143 -31.76 -51.32 -22.54
CA HIS A 143 -31.78 -50.44 -23.71
C HIS A 143 -32.82 -49.33 -23.52
N GLY A 144 -32.38 -48.08 -23.66
CA GLY A 144 -33.24 -46.89 -23.67
C GLY A 144 -32.93 -46.01 -24.88
N ASN A 145 -33.56 -46.35 -26.00
CA ASN A 145 -33.52 -45.64 -27.27
C ASN A 145 -34.37 -44.37 -27.17
N TYR A 146 -33.77 -43.18 -27.15
CA TYR A 146 -34.49 -41.91 -27.26
C TYR A 146 -34.02 -41.13 -28.51
N HIS A 147 -34.76 -41.34 -29.59
CA HIS A 147 -34.91 -40.38 -30.69
C HIS A 147 -35.51 -39.09 -30.14
N PHE A 148 -34.78 -37.97 -30.23
CA PHE A 148 -35.35 -36.63 -30.05
C PHE A 148 -35.25 -35.85 -31.36
N MET A 149 -36.41 -35.36 -31.78
CA MET A 149 -36.66 -34.75 -33.07
C MET A 149 -35.98 -33.39 -33.25
N ALA A 150 -35.51 -33.18 -34.47
CA ALA A 150 -35.11 -31.88 -35.00
C ALA A 150 -36.32 -30.93 -35.11
N PRO A 151 -36.13 -29.60 -34.93
CA PRO A 151 -37.18 -28.61 -35.14
C PRO A 151 -37.41 -28.32 -36.63
N PRO A 152 -38.64 -27.94 -37.04
CA PRO A 152 -38.99 -27.71 -38.44
C PRO A 152 -38.49 -26.34 -38.96
N PRO A 153 -38.28 -26.21 -40.30
CA PRO A 153 -37.83 -24.98 -40.93
C PRO A 153 -39.01 -24.07 -41.26
N HIS A 154 -38.94 -22.80 -40.85
CA HIS A 154 -39.80 -21.76 -41.40
C HIS A 154 -39.09 -21.06 -42.57
N ALA A 155 -39.61 -21.30 -43.78
CA ALA A 155 -39.66 -20.32 -44.86
C ALA A 155 -40.37 -19.05 -44.34
N GLY A 156 -40.09 -17.81 -44.72
CA GLY A 156 -39.46 -17.27 -45.93
C GLY A 156 -40.35 -16.10 -46.34
N ILE A 157 -39.89 -14.86 -46.23
CA ILE A 157 -40.51 -13.70 -46.91
C ILE A 157 -39.39 -12.77 -47.36
N MET A 158 -39.19 -12.77 -48.68
CA MET A 158 -38.55 -11.69 -49.40
C MET A 158 -39.49 -10.49 -49.45
N ASN A 159 -38.96 -9.26 -49.34
CA ASN A 159 -39.53 -8.17 -50.10
C ASN A 159 -38.48 -7.13 -50.47
N ASN A 160 -38.37 -6.92 -51.79
CA ASN A 160 -37.70 -5.81 -52.47
C ASN A 160 -38.43 -4.50 -52.09
N GLY A 161 -37.73 -3.40 -51.86
CA GLY A 161 -37.35 -2.48 -52.93
C GLY A 161 -37.55 -1.02 -52.49
N PRO A 162 -36.98 -0.04 -53.22
CA PRO A 162 -36.59 1.26 -52.68
C PRO A 162 -37.57 2.38 -53.02
N HIS A 163 -37.63 3.46 -52.21
CA HIS A 163 -37.98 4.83 -52.65
C HIS A 163 -37.77 5.86 -51.50
N PRO A 164 -37.71 7.18 -51.79
CA PRO A 164 -36.77 8.11 -51.17
C PRO A 164 -37.47 9.28 -50.45
N MET A 165 -36.66 10.29 -50.10
CA MET A 165 -37.00 11.70 -49.84
C MET A 165 -37.43 12.12 -48.42
N MET A 166 -36.66 13.13 -47.97
CA MET A 166 -37.01 14.27 -47.11
C MET A 166 -37.14 14.05 -45.59
N GLY A 167 -36.25 14.72 -44.85
CA GLY A 167 -36.41 14.94 -43.41
C GLY A 167 -35.17 15.56 -42.77
N ALA A 168 -35.14 16.88 -42.76
CA ALA A 168 -34.03 17.72 -42.32
C ALA A 168 -33.69 17.68 -40.82
N ALA A 169 -32.52 18.26 -40.53
CA ALA A 169 -32.06 18.87 -39.27
C ALA A 169 -31.43 17.95 -38.20
N GLY A 170 -30.15 18.24 -37.91
CA GLY A 170 -29.51 17.82 -36.64
C GLY A 170 -28.08 17.29 -36.72
N HIS A 171 -27.16 17.92 -37.47
CA HIS A 171 -25.73 17.59 -37.36
C HIS A 171 -25.16 18.06 -36.01
N MET A 172 -25.21 17.18 -35.00
CA MET A 172 -24.32 17.24 -33.83
C MET A 172 -22.99 16.60 -34.23
N ALA A 173 -21.97 17.43 -34.41
CA ALA A 173 -20.61 16.99 -34.68
C ALA A 173 -20.08 16.17 -33.49
N ALA A 174 -19.90 14.86 -33.69
CA ALA A 174 -19.12 14.03 -32.81
C ALA A 174 -17.66 14.49 -32.88
N GLY A 175 -17.20 15.19 -31.84
CA GLY A 175 -15.81 15.60 -31.70
C GLY A 175 -14.86 14.41 -31.62
N PRO A 176 -13.62 14.54 -32.11
CA PRO A 176 -12.65 13.46 -32.15
C PRO A 176 -12.27 13.02 -30.73
N CYS A 177 -12.37 11.71 -30.47
CA CYS A 177 -11.84 11.06 -29.28
C CYS A 177 -10.33 11.34 -29.17
N LEU A 178 -9.97 12.30 -28.33
CA LEU A 178 -8.61 12.73 -28.08
C LEU A 178 -7.89 11.66 -27.24
N VAL A 179 -7.11 10.82 -27.94
CA VAL A 179 -6.19 9.83 -27.38
C VAL A 179 -5.26 10.54 -26.40
N LYS A 180 -5.24 10.11 -25.14
CA LYS A 180 -4.31 10.64 -24.14
C LYS A 180 -2.90 10.12 -24.46
N ASP A 181 -1.91 11.00 -24.42
CA ASP A 181 -0.50 10.63 -24.56
C ASP A 181 -0.05 9.65 -23.46
N ASP A 182 -0.01 8.36 -23.79
CA ASP A 182 0.43 7.24 -22.95
C ASP A 182 1.95 7.19 -22.71
N SER A 183 2.71 8.08 -23.36
CA SER A 183 4.19 8.08 -23.39
C SER A 183 4.87 8.09 -22.00
N SER A 184 4.29 8.77 -21.00
CA SER A 184 4.90 8.89 -19.66
C SER A 184 4.69 7.64 -18.79
N GLN A 185 3.54 6.96 -18.94
CA GLN A 185 3.30 5.69 -18.26
C GLN A 185 4.08 4.55 -18.93
N LEU A 186 4.14 4.54 -20.27
CA LEU A 186 4.98 3.62 -21.05
C LEU A 186 6.44 3.72 -20.61
N ALA A 187 7.02 4.92 -20.51
CA ALA A 187 8.41 5.09 -20.05
C ALA A 187 8.66 4.63 -18.59
N MET A 188 7.65 4.62 -17.72
CA MET A 188 7.76 4.07 -16.35
C MET A 188 7.59 2.55 -16.33
N ASN A 189 6.75 2.00 -17.20
CA ASN A 189 6.50 0.56 -17.33
C ASN A 189 7.66 -0.14 -18.04
N GLU A 190 8.17 0.41 -19.13
CA GLU A 190 9.44 0.01 -19.75
C GLU A 190 10.56 0.01 -18.71
N LYS A 191 10.59 1.03 -17.84
CA LYS A 191 11.59 1.12 -16.77
C LYS A 191 11.51 0.01 -15.71
N LYS A 192 10.35 -0.60 -15.53
CA LYS A 192 10.16 -1.74 -14.64
C LYS A 192 10.42 -3.04 -15.39
N ALA A 193 9.93 -3.15 -16.63
CA ALA A 193 10.10 -4.32 -17.49
C ALA A 193 11.59 -4.66 -17.68
N TRP A 194 12.44 -3.68 -18.01
CA TRP A 194 13.89 -3.97 -18.17
C TRP A 194 14.55 -4.46 -16.89
N ARG A 195 14.05 -4.08 -15.71
CA ARG A 195 14.60 -4.54 -14.42
C ARG A 195 14.20 -5.97 -14.12
N THR A 196 12.96 -6.34 -14.47
CA THR A 196 12.46 -7.69 -14.34
C THR A 196 13.19 -8.60 -15.33
N ALA A 197 13.34 -8.17 -16.59
CA ALA A 197 14.11 -8.88 -17.61
C ALA A 197 15.57 -9.12 -17.19
N LEU A 198 16.30 -8.08 -16.75
CA LEU A 198 17.68 -8.24 -16.23
C LEU A 198 17.78 -9.17 -15.04
N ARG A 199 16.75 -9.18 -14.18
CA ARG A 199 16.71 -10.12 -13.07
C ARG A 199 16.61 -11.51 -13.67
N ASP A 200 15.58 -11.77 -14.45
CA ASP A 200 15.18 -13.12 -14.87
C ASP A 200 16.17 -13.78 -15.85
N GLN A 201 16.99 -12.99 -16.56
CA GLN A 201 18.12 -13.47 -17.37
C GLN A 201 19.27 -14.11 -16.57
N VAL A 202 19.40 -13.78 -15.28
CA VAL A 202 20.47 -14.33 -14.43
C VAL A 202 19.89 -15.38 -13.48
N PRO A 203 20.40 -16.63 -13.47
CA PRO A 203 19.93 -17.68 -12.58
C PRO A 203 19.85 -17.23 -11.11
N ALA A 204 18.77 -17.60 -10.43
CA ALA A 204 18.55 -17.21 -9.04
C ALA A 204 19.71 -17.60 -8.09
N PRO A 205 20.35 -18.79 -8.22
CA PRO A 205 21.52 -19.16 -7.40
C PRO A 205 22.69 -18.20 -7.60
N HIS A 206 23.03 -17.87 -8.85
CA HIS A 206 24.11 -16.92 -9.19
C HIS A 206 23.86 -15.54 -8.57
N ARG A 207 22.62 -15.05 -8.65
CA ARG A 207 22.22 -13.76 -8.02
C ARG A 207 22.34 -13.81 -6.50
N ARG A 208 21.98 -14.93 -5.86
CA ARG A 208 22.07 -15.07 -4.39
C ARG A 208 23.52 -15.12 -3.94
N TRP A 209 24.34 -15.94 -4.59
CA TRP A 209 25.77 -16.03 -4.37
C TRP A 209 26.46 -14.66 -4.54
N ALA A 210 26.24 -13.99 -5.67
CA ALA A 210 26.88 -12.70 -5.97
C ALA A 210 26.53 -11.62 -4.92
N LYS A 211 25.29 -11.59 -4.40
CA LYS A 211 24.92 -10.69 -3.29
C LYS A 211 25.73 -10.98 -2.03
N GLY A 212 25.88 -12.26 -1.68
CA GLY A 212 26.68 -12.70 -0.55
C GLY A 212 28.14 -12.29 -0.74
N TYR A 213 28.70 -12.59 -1.90
CA TYR A 213 30.08 -12.24 -2.29
C TYR A 213 30.34 -10.74 -2.17
N ILE A 214 29.51 -9.90 -2.80
CA ILE A 214 29.66 -8.44 -2.80
C ILE A 214 29.56 -7.88 -1.38
N ARG A 215 28.67 -8.41 -0.54
CA ARG A 215 28.55 -7.98 0.87
C ARG A 215 29.79 -8.35 1.67
N GLN A 216 30.29 -9.58 1.52
CA GLN A 216 31.49 -10.07 2.19
C GLN A 216 32.74 -9.29 1.77
N TRP A 217 32.92 -9.10 0.47
CA TRP A 217 34.00 -8.29 -0.08
C TRP A 217 33.98 -6.88 0.51
N ARG A 218 32.81 -6.24 0.57
CA ARG A 218 32.67 -4.90 1.15
C ARG A 218 32.96 -4.85 2.64
N SER A 219 32.53 -5.84 3.42
CA SER A 219 32.86 -5.89 4.85
C SER A 219 34.34 -6.08 5.10
N ALA A 220 35.05 -6.76 4.21
CA ALA A 220 36.49 -6.98 4.32
C ALA A 220 37.33 -5.77 3.85
N ASN A 221 36.85 -5.03 2.85
CA ASN A 221 37.67 -4.02 2.15
C ASN A 221 37.26 -2.56 2.42
N VAL A 222 36.17 -2.29 3.14
CA VAL A 222 35.67 -0.92 3.37
C VAL A 222 35.51 -0.67 4.87
N GLU A 223 36.49 0.01 5.47
CA GLU A 223 36.60 0.26 6.92
C GLU A 223 35.38 0.95 7.53
N ASN A 224 34.59 1.67 6.71
CA ASN A 224 33.39 2.40 7.13
C ASN A 224 32.10 1.85 6.51
N ALA A 225 32.10 0.60 6.03
CA ALA A 225 30.88 -0.06 5.61
C ALA A 225 30.02 -0.39 6.83
N THR A 226 29.40 0.64 7.41
CA THR A 226 28.19 0.44 8.20
C THR A 226 27.21 -0.24 7.25
N THR A 227 27.02 -1.55 7.45
CA THR A 227 25.91 -2.35 6.92
C THR A 227 24.63 -1.83 7.56
N SER A 228 24.33 -0.56 7.24
CA SER A 228 23.16 0.14 7.73
C SER A 228 21.97 -0.52 7.07
N THR A 229 21.14 -1.14 7.89
CA THR A 229 19.81 -1.69 7.57
C THR A 229 19.79 -2.99 6.79
N SER A 230 20.12 -4.08 7.47
CA SER A 230 19.17 -5.19 7.53
C SER A 230 19.27 -5.80 8.92
N SER A 231 18.20 -5.60 9.67
CA SER A 231 17.83 -6.33 10.88
C SER A 231 17.24 -7.69 10.50
N ASP A 232 17.53 -8.22 9.30
CA ASP A 232 17.25 -9.60 9.00
C ASP A 232 18.42 -10.39 9.59
N GLY A 233 18.21 -10.88 10.82
CA GLY A 233 18.96 -11.98 11.40
C GLY A 233 18.72 -13.28 10.62
N GLU A 234 18.72 -13.21 9.30
CA GLU A 234 18.67 -14.37 8.42
C GLU A 234 20.04 -15.02 8.53
N LYS A 235 20.15 -15.98 9.46
CA LYS A 235 21.10 -17.10 9.43
C LYS A 235 20.87 -17.97 8.17
N GLY A 236 20.49 -17.37 7.05
CA GLY A 236 20.40 -18.03 5.77
C GLY A 236 21.78 -18.56 5.45
N ARG A 237 21.86 -19.88 5.31
CA ARG A 237 23.06 -20.60 4.90
C ARG A 237 23.75 -19.82 3.77
N ARG A 238 25.00 -19.40 3.99
CA ARG A 238 25.77 -18.74 2.93
C ARG A 238 25.93 -19.74 1.80
N MET A 239 25.35 -19.41 0.65
CA MET A 239 25.46 -20.22 -0.55
C MET A 239 26.92 -20.19 -1.02
N THR A 240 27.56 -21.36 -1.04
CA THR A 240 28.94 -21.50 -1.54
C THR A 240 28.97 -21.34 -3.07
N ARG A 241 30.15 -21.10 -3.64
CA ARG A 241 30.31 -20.95 -5.09
C ARG A 241 29.91 -22.22 -5.83
N GLU A 242 30.33 -23.36 -5.27
CA GLU A 242 30.09 -24.72 -5.75
C GLU A 242 28.59 -25.04 -5.71
N GLU A 243 27.91 -24.72 -4.60
CA GLU A 243 26.45 -24.89 -4.45
C GLU A 243 25.65 -24.04 -5.44
N ALA A 244 26.15 -22.86 -5.79
CA ALA A 244 25.50 -21.99 -6.77
C ALA A 244 25.79 -22.40 -8.23
N GLY A 245 26.73 -23.32 -8.48
CA GLY A 245 27.20 -23.65 -9.83
C GLY A 245 27.78 -22.42 -10.54
N VAL A 246 28.53 -21.58 -9.83
CA VAL A 246 29.12 -20.35 -10.38
C VAL A 246 30.53 -20.61 -10.88
N PRO A 247 30.84 -20.32 -12.16
CA PRO A 247 32.21 -20.45 -12.68
C PRO A 247 33.22 -19.57 -11.94
N GLU A 248 34.48 -20.04 -11.85
CA GLU A 248 35.58 -19.26 -11.23
C GLU A 248 35.79 -17.90 -11.89
N THR A 249 35.51 -17.79 -13.20
CA THR A 249 35.62 -16.53 -13.95
C THR A 249 34.75 -15.41 -13.39
N TYR A 250 33.62 -15.74 -12.74
CA TYR A 250 32.74 -14.75 -12.10
C TYR A 250 33.39 -14.15 -10.85
N VAL A 251 34.12 -14.96 -10.09
CA VAL A 251 34.87 -14.54 -8.90
C VAL A 251 35.97 -13.58 -9.31
N GLN A 252 36.79 -14.00 -10.28
CA GLN A 252 37.89 -13.21 -10.82
C GLN A 252 37.39 -11.87 -11.38
N TRP A 253 36.26 -11.87 -12.09
CA TRP A 253 35.64 -10.64 -12.59
C TRP A 253 35.15 -9.73 -11.45
N LEU A 254 34.49 -10.29 -10.43
CA LEU A 254 34.02 -9.52 -9.27
C LEU A 254 35.18 -8.91 -8.48
N ASP A 255 36.27 -9.63 -8.27
CA ASP A 255 37.46 -9.13 -7.57
C ASP A 255 38.14 -7.98 -8.31
N LYS A 256 38.08 -7.96 -9.64
CA LYS A 256 38.62 -6.87 -10.45
C LYS A 256 37.66 -5.67 -10.53
N ILE A 257 36.35 -5.88 -10.58
CA ILE A 257 35.35 -4.80 -10.78
C ILE A 257 34.96 -4.09 -9.47
N LEU A 258 34.91 -4.81 -8.35
CA LEU A 258 34.45 -4.23 -7.07
C LEU A 258 35.36 -3.11 -6.55
N PRO A 259 36.71 -3.25 -6.53
CA PRO A 259 37.60 -2.14 -6.19
C PRO A 259 37.40 -0.93 -7.11
N LYS A 260 37.23 -1.15 -8.42
CA LYS A 260 37.02 -0.07 -9.40
C LYS A 260 35.73 0.69 -9.16
N MET A 261 34.61 -0.01 -8.99
CA MET A 261 33.32 0.60 -8.69
C MET A 261 33.34 1.35 -7.36
N HIS A 262 34.02 0.81 -6.35
CA HIS A 262 34.16 1.48 -5.06
C HIS A 262 34.96 2.78 -5.17
N LYS A 263 36.14 2.74 -5.82
CA LYS A 263 36.96 3.94 -6.08
C LYS A 263 36.19 4.99 -6.88
N TYR A 264 35.49 4.58 -7.93
CA TYR A 264 34.68 5.48 -8.76
C TYR A 264 33.61 6.22 -7.94
N TRP A 265 32.96 5.53 -6.99
CA TRP A 265 31.97 6.18 -6.13
C TRP A 265 32.56 6.95 -4.96
N ALA A 266 33.76 6.61 -4.50
CA ALA A 266 34.50 7.38 -3.51
C ALA A 266 34.99 8.73 -4.06
N LYS A 267 34.95 8.96 -5.39
CA LYS A 267 35.44 10.16 -6.09
C LYS A 267 36.95 10.44 -5.94
N GLU A 268 37.74 9.49 -5.44
CA GLU A 268 39.15 9.69 -5.09
C GLU A 268 40.16 9.37 -6.21
N CYS A 269 39.76 9.10 -7.46
CA CYS A 269 40.73 8.84 -8.53
C CYS A 269 40.41 9.59 -9.82
N LYS A 270 41.29 10.54 -10.17
CA LYS A 270 41.44 11.08 -11.52
C LYS A 270 42.45 10.27 -12.36
N ASP A 271 43.27 9.42 -11.73
CA ASP A 271 44.32 8.67 -12.42
C ASP A 271 43.89 7.22 -12.61
N TYR A 272 43.61 6.85 -13.86
CA TYR A 272 43.34 5.48 -14.27
C TYR A 272 44.64 4.86 -14.80
N PRO A 273 45.18 3.80 -14.17
CA PRO A 273 46.28 3.04 -14.76
C PRO A 273 45.76 2.31 -16.01
N GLU A 274 46.24 2.73 -17.19
CA GLU A 274 45.82 2.22 -18.50
C GLU A 274 45.99 0.70 -18.65
N ASN A 275 46.95 0.10 -17.92
CA ASN A 275 47.23 -1.33 -17.96
C ASN A 275 46.09 -2.22 -17.41
N ILE A 276 45.24 -1.72 -16.51
CA ILE A 276 44.11 -2.50 -15.97
C ILE A 276 42.93 -2.56 -16.97
N SER A 277 43.06 -1.97 -18.15
CA SER A 277 42.03 -2.04 -19.20
C SER A 277 42.09 -3.34 -19.99
N LYS A 278 43.29 -3.90 -20.24
CA LYS A 278 43.46 -5.10 -21.08
C LYS A 278 43.00 -6.37 -20.37
N GLU A 279 43.51 -6.64 -19.17
CA GLU A 279 43.15 -7.81 -18.37
C GLU A 279 41.64 -7.86 -18.06
N ILE A 280 41.02 -6.70 -17.77
CA ILE A 280 39.56 -6.66 -17.56
C ILE A 280 38.80 -6.96 -18.84
N LYS A 281 39.27 -6.52 -20.02
CA LYS A 281 38.59 -6.83 -21.28
C LYS A 281 38.58 -8.34 -21.55
N GLU A 282 39.71 -9.02 -21.31
CA GLU A 282 39.81 -10.47 -21.47
C GLU A 282 38.86 -11.20 -20.51
N ILE A 283 38.88 -10.87 -19.21
CA ILE A 283 37.97 -11.48 -18.22
C ILE A 283 36.51 -11.13 -18.53
N LYS A 284 36.23 -9.91 -19.02
CA LYS A 284 34.88 -9.47 -19.39
C LYS A 284 34.28 -10.33 -20.51
N CYS A 285 35.09 -10.85 -21.43
CA CYS A 285 34.60 -11.76 -22.47
C CYS A 285 34.22 -13.15 -21.93
N THR A 286 34.74 -13.55 -20.77
CA THR A 286 34.46 -14.86 -20.16
C THR A 286 33.21 -14.91 -19.28
N VAL A 287 32.63 -13.75 -18.94
CA VAL A 287 31.45 -13.64 -18.09
C VAL A 287 30.25 -13.18 -18.92
N PRO A 288 29.10 -13.87 -18.90
CA PRO A 288 27.90 -13.46 -19.64
C PRO A 288 27.48 -12.01 -19.35
N GLU A 289 27.07 -11.29 -20.39
CA GLU A 289 26.76 -9.86 -20.30
C GLU A 289 25.59 -9.58 -19.34
N GLU A 290 24.64 -10.51 -19.27
CA GLU A 290 23.47 -10.45 -18.40
C GLU A 290 23.89 -10.42 -16.93
N PHE A 291 24.86 -11.26 -16.55
CA PHE A 291 25.40 -11.29 -15.18
C PHE A 291 26.14 -9.98 -14.87
N GLN A 292 26.93 -9.46 -15.82
CA GLN A 292 27.63 -8.20 -15.65
C GLN A 292 26.66 -7.04 -15.46
N ASN A 293 25.66 -6.92 -16.33
CA ASN A 293 24.64 -5.87 -16.31
C ASN A 293 23.82 -5.93 -15.02
N TRP A 294 23.46 -7.14 -14.57
CA TRP A 294 22.77 -7.34 -13.31
C TRP A 294 23.63 -6.94 -12.11
N CYS A 295 24.92 -7.33 -12.07
CA CYS A 295 25.83 -6.95 -11.00
C CYS A 295 26.03 -5.43 -10.94
N GLN A 296 26.27 -4.78 -12.09
CA GLN A 296 26.39 -3.32 -12.17
C GLN A 296 25.12 -2.62 -11.69
N TRP A 297 23.94 -3.13 -12.07
CA TRP A 297 22.66 -2.61 -11.60
C TRP A 297 22.50 -2.78 -10.09
N TYR A 298 22.80 -3.96 -9.56
CA TYR A 298 22.71 -4.27 -8.13
C TYR A 298 23.61 -3.33 -7.32
N LEU A 299 24.86 -3.21 -7.77
CA LEU A 299 25.86 -2.30 -7.25
C LEU A 299 25.32 -0.85 -7.25
N LYS A 300 24.93 -0.32 -8.41
CA LYS A 300 24.42 1.06 -8.56
C LYS A 300 23.17 1.32 -7.69
N ARG A 301 22.30 0.34 -7.54
CA ARG A 301 21.06 0.46 -6.77
C ARG A 301 21.30 0.51 -5.26
N HIS A 302 22.16 -0.36 -4.76
CA HIS A 302 22.34 -0.54 -3.31
C HIS A 302 23.43 0.36 -2.74
N PHE A 303 24.41 0.75 -3.57
CA PHE A 303 25.66 1.30 -3.08
C PHE A 303 26.07 2.63 -3.69
N LYS A 304 25.39 3.13 -4.74
CA LYS A 304 25.63 4.50 -5.24
C LYS A 304 25.39 5.48 -4.09
N PRO A 305 26.39 6.32 -3.72
CA PRO A 305 26.23 7.33 -2.70
C PRO A 305 25.02 8.19 -3.04
N ARG A 306 24.05 8.26 -2.12
CA ARG A 306 22.87 9.12 -2.31
C ARG A 306 23.23 10.62 -2.36
N SER A 307 24.47 10.97 -2.03
CA SER A 307 25.00 12.34 -1.90
C SER A 307 25.76 12.84 -3.14
N THR A 308 26.17 11.99 -4.08
CA THR A 308 26.78 12.48 -5.32
C THR A 308 25.66 12.84 -6.29
N SER A 309 25.06 14.01 -6.07
CA SER A 309 24.47 14.78 -7.16
C SER A 309 25.53 14.85 -8.25
N GLU A 310 25.20 14.31 -9.42
CA GLU A 310 25.98 14.51 -10.63
C GLU A 310 26.18 16.03 -10.76
N LEU A 311 27.40 16.50 -10.54
CA LEU A 311 27.90 17.71 -11.19
C LEU A 311 27.85 17.36 -12.67
N LYS A 312 26.68 17.53 -13.28
CA LYS A 312 26.54 17.54 -14.73
C LYS A 312 27.09 18.87 -15.19
N SER A 313 28.21 18.75 -15.91
CA SER A 313 28.56 19.60 -17.03
C SER A 313 27.31 20.07 -17.77
N GLU A 314 27.32 21.34 -18.13
CA GLU A 314 26.27 22.08 -18.83
C GLU A 314 25.69 21.27 -20.00
N GLY A 315 24.35 21.23 -20.08
CA GLY A 315 23.63 20.70 -21.24
C GLY A 315 22.55 19.67 -20.90
N GLN A 316 21.30 20.12 -21.03
CA GLN A 316 20.06 19.35 -21.15
C GLN A 316 19.33 18.89 -19.86
N ASP A 317 18.28 19.66 -19.57
CA ASP A 317 17.17 19.43 -18.67
C ASP A 317 16.40 18.13 -18.94
N LYS A 318 16.41 17.17 -18.00
CA LYS A 318 15.23 16.35 -17.66
C LYS A 318 15.19 15.99 -16.17
N LEU A 319 14.10 16.38 -15.54
CA LEU A 319 13.75 16.27 -14.11
C LEU A 319 13.46 14.82 -13.67
N CYS A 320 14.20 14.31 -12.68
CA CYS A 320 13.71 13.26 -11.77
C CYS A 320 14.32 13.42 -10.36
N ALA A 321 13.47 13.79 -9.40
CA ALA A 321 13.83 14.29 -8.07
C ALA A 321 13.92 13.20 -6.98
N GLY A 322 15.11 13.00 -6.43
CA GLY A 322 15.38 12.21 -5.22
C GLY A 322 15.38 13.03 -3.93
N LYS A 323 15.21 12.36 -2.78
CA LYS A 323 14.91 12.92 -1.44
C LYS A 323 15.84 14.04 -0.91
N GLY A 324 17.04 14.25 -1.47
CA GLY A 324 17.92 15.38 -1.15
C GLY A 324 17.27 16.74 -1.44
N GLN A 325 16.53 16.84 -2.56
CA GLN A 325 15.79 18.05 -2.92
C GLN A 325 14.77 18.50 -1.88
N LYS A 326 14.31 17.63 -0.97
CA LYS A 326 13.33 18.06 0.06
C LYS A 326 13.92 18.99 1.11
N ARG A 327 15.23 18.88 1.42
CA ARG A 327 15.88 19.78 2.38
C ARG A 327 16.18 21.11 1.70
N ASP A 328 16.71 21.07 0.48
CA ASP A 328 17.02 22.28 -0.29
C ASP A 328 15.75 23.04 -0.69
N TRP A 329 14.66 22.34 -1.02
CA TRP A 329 13.39 22.99 -1.34
C TRP A 329 12.78 23.75 -0.16
N LYS A 330 13.05 23.34 1.09
CA LYS A 330 12.61 24.11 2.26
C LYS A 330 13.42 25.41 2.40
N ALA A 331 14.73 25.36 2.13
CA ALA A 331 15.59 26.53 2.15
C ALA A 331 15.24 27.49 1.01
N ILE A 332 15.12 26.98 -0.23
CA ILE A 332 14.67 27.73 -1.41
C ILE A 332 13.30 28.36 -1.16
N ARG A 333 12.35 27.63 -0.54
CA ARG A 333 11.03 28.18 -0.18
C ARG A 333 11.14 29.26 0.90
N LYS A 334 12.08 29.15 1.85
CA LYS A 334 12.30 30.17 2.88
C LYS A 334 12.85 31.44 2.23
N GLU A 335 13.74 31.29 1.25
CA GLU A 335 14.34 32.41 0.52
C GLU A 335 13.35 33.09 -0.42
N MET A 336 12.60 32.32 -1.22
CA MET A 336 11.49 32.84 -2.04
C MET A 336 10.40 33.52 -1.21
N LYS A 337 10.24 33.15 0.07
CA LYS A 337 9.32 33.82 0.99
C LYS A 337 9.84 35.15 1.50
N LYS A 338 11.14 35.43 1.41
CA LYS A 338 11.71 36.74 1.77
C LYS A 338 11.71 37.69 0.58
N SER A 339 11.98 37.18 -0.63
CA SER A 339 12.07 37.99 -1.84
C SER A 339 10.73 38.52 -2.36
N VAL A 340 9.61 37.89 -1.98
CA VAL A 340 8.27 38.35 -2.39
C VAL A 340 7.56 39.02 -1.19
N PRO A 341 7.12 40.28 -1.32
CA PRO A 341 6.36 40.97 -0.28
C PRO A 341 5.20 40.14 0.27
N ARG A 342 4.93 40.25 1.57
CA ARG A 342 3.85 39.49 2.24
C ARG A 342 2.48 39.81 1.63
N ALA A 343 2.23 41.08 1.32
CA ALA A 343 1.01 41.57 0.69
C ALA A 343 0.71 40.85 -0.64
N HIS A 344 1.68 40.85 -1.57
CA HIS A 344 1.53 40.16 -2.85
C HIS A 344 1.27 38.65 -2.67
N ARG A 345 1.96 38.00 -1.72
CA ARG A 345 1.73 36.56 -1.46
C ARG A 345 0.34 36.26 -0.90
N LEU A 346 -0.21 37.12 -0.05
CA LEU A 346 -1.57 36.98 0.48
C LEU A 346 -2.57 37.13 -0.67
N TRP A 347 -2.45 38.21 -1.43
CA TRP A 347 -3.27 38.46 -2.60
C TRP A 347 -3.23 37.31 -3.61
N THR A 348 -2.05 36.78 -3.98
CA THR A 348 -1.94 35.63 -4.90
C THR A 348 -2.70 34.40 -4.39
N LYS A 349 -2.66 34.13 -3.08
CA LYS A 349 -3.37 32.98 -2.50
C LYS A 349 -4.87 33.15 -2.62
N ILE A 350 -5.37 34.35 -2.34
CA ILE A 350 -6.80 34.66 -2.41
C ILE A 350 -7.24 34.63 -3.88
N PHE A 351 -6.47 35.26 -4.77
CA PHE A 351 -6.68 35.23 -6.21
C PHE A 351 -6.76 33.81 -6.76
N ILE A 352 -5.82 32.92 -6.43
CA ILE A 352 -5.84 31.52 -6.88
C ILE A 352 -7.09 30.81 -6.34
N LYS A 353 -7.49 31.09 -5.10
CA LYS A 353 -8.69 30.48 -4.51
C LYS A 353 -9.95 30.91 -5.25
N GLN A 354 -10.10 32.22 -5.46
CA GLN A 354 -11.23 32.79 -6.21
C GLN A 354 -11.26 32.25 -7.64
N TRP A 355 -10.13 32.29 -8.35
CA TRP A 355 -10.01 31.75 -9.70
C TRP A 355 -10.42 30.27 -9.78
N GLN A 356 -10.04 29.46 -8.78
CA GLN A 356 -10.45 28.05 -8.72
C GLN A 356 -11.96 27.89 -8.51
N GLU A 357 -12.57 28.73 -7.66
CA GLU A 357 -14.02 28.75 -7.43
C GLU A 357 -14.77 29.10 -8.71
N ASP A 358 -14.29 30.11 -9.43
CA ASP A 358 -14.92 30.61 -10.67
C ASP A 358 -14.81 29.61 -11.84
N HIS A 359 -13.66 28.94 -11.99
CA HIS A 359 -13.34 28.17 -13.22
C HIS A 359 -13.42 26.65 -13.10
N LEU A 360 -13.29 26.10 -11.90
CA LEU A 360 -13.31 24.64 -11.70
C LEU A 360 -14.66 24.14 -11.18
N GLY A 361 -15.55 25.06 -10.82
CA GLY A 361 -16.78 24.77 -10.10
C GLY A 361 -16.52 24.04 -8.78
N GLY A 362 -17.59 23.70 -8.05
CA GLY A 362 -17.50 22.93 -6.79
C GLY A 362 -16.82 21.56 -6.91
N GLN A 363 -16.41 21.12 -8.10
CA GLN A 363 -15.68 19.87 -8.32
C GLN A 363 -14.32 19.85 -7.61
N CYS A 364 -13.73 21.02 -7.38
CA CYS A 364 -12.47 21.17 -6.65
C CYS A 364 -12.67 21.56 -5.18
N ASN A 365 -13.81 21.22 -4.59
CA ASN A 365 -13.99 21.24 -3.14
C ASN A 365 -13.04 20.22 -2.51
N THR A 366 -11.76 20.58 -2.37
CA THR A 366 -10.98 20.13 -1.23
C THR A 366 -11.81 20.53 -0.03
N THR A 367 -12.59 19.58 0.49
CA THR A 367 -13.27 19.68 1.78
C THR A 367 -12.32 20.43 2.69
N SER A 368 -12.66 21.68 2.96
CA SER A 368 -12.04 22.47 4.00
C SER A 368 -12.18 21.59 5.24
N SER A 369 -11.11 20.87 5.58
CA SER A 369 -11.04 20.26 6.89
C SER A 369 -11.02 21.46 7.81
N SER A 370 -12.17 21.75 8.39
CA SER A 370 -12.35 22.51 9.62
C SER A 370 -11.25 22.03 10.58
N GLY A 371 -10.16 22.78 10.58
CA GLY A 371 -8.90 22.38 11.15
C GLY A 371 -8.18 23.66 11.50
N THR A 372 -8.79 24.41 12.42
CA THR A 372 -8.14 25.44 13.23
C THR A 372 -7.20 26.36 12.44
N ASP A 373 -7.62 26.88 11.28
CA ASP A 373 -7.10 28.19 10.85
C ASP A 373 -7.95 29.21 11.64
N SER A 374 -7.31 29.78 12.66
CA SER A 374 -7.84 30.78 13.59
C SER A 374 -8.68 31.83 12.87
N GLY A 375 -9.83 32.21 13.43
CA GLY A 375 -10.76 33.23 12.92
C GLY A 375 -10.15 34.62 12.63
N ALA A 376 -8.86 34.82 12.87
CA ALA A 376 -8.09 35.99 12.47
C ALA A 376 -7.93 36.16 10.94
N GLU A 377 -8.04 35.11 10.11
CA GLU A 377 -7.91 35.26 8.64
C GLU A 377 -9.24 35.56 7.91
N ALA A 378 -10.40 35.41 8.57
CA ALA A 378 -11.70 35.70 7.93
C ALA A 378 -12.07 37.19 8.05
N ALA A 379 -11.89 37.80 9.23
CA ALA A 379 -12.11 39.23 9.44
C ALA A 379 -11.09 40.12 8.70
N GLY A 380 -9.94 39.56 8.32
CA GLY A 380 -8.96 40.25 7.48
C GLY A 380 -9.24 40.19 5.97
N ARG A 381 -10.32 39.55 5.50
CA ARG A 381 -10.56 39.45 4.05
C ARG A 381 -11.05 40.75 3.42
N GLU A 382 -11.79 41.58 4.13
CA GLU A 382 -12.28 42.85 3.59
C GLU A 382 -11.23 43.96 3.73
N ALA A 383 -10.61 44.13 4.89
CA ALA A 383 -9.65 45.20 5.14
C ALA A 383 -8.33 45.12 4.34
N ILE A 384 -8.02 43.98 3.72
CA ILE A 384 -6.75 43.77 2.99
C ILE A 384 -6.82 44.26 1.54
N TYR A 385 -8.00 44.39 0.94
CA TYR A 385 -8.11 44.77 -0.47
C TYR A 385 -7.84 46.24 -0.73
N ASP A 386 -8.19 47.13 0.21
CA ASP A 386 -8.14 48.57 -0.03
C ASP A 386 -6.73 49.16 0.09
N GLU A 387 -5.79 48.46 0.73
CA GLU A 387 -4.45 48.99 1.02
C GLU A 387 -3.34 48.37 0.16
N ILE A 388 -3.60 47.25 -0.53
CA ILE A 388 -2.58 46.59 -1.34
C ILE A 388 -2.67 47.05 -2.80
N ILE A 389 -1.76 47.95 -3.19
CA ILE A 389 -1.55 48.33 -4.59
C ILE A 389 -0.89 47.15 -5.32
N ILE A 390 -1.70 46.34 -6.01
CA ILE A 390 -1.23 45.26 -6.88
C ILE A 390 -0.98 45.83 -8.28
N PRO A 391 0.21 45.69 -8.87
CA PRO A 391 0.44 46.10 -10.25
C PRO A 391 -0.49 45.35 -11.22
N ALA A 392 -1.07 46.06 -12.20
CA ALA A 392 -2.09 45.53 -13.11
C ALA A 392 -1.66 44.27 -13.89
N ASP A 393 -0.35 44.06 -14.08
CA ASP A 393 0.19 42.91 -14.78
C ASP A 393 0.19 41.61 -13.97
N TYR A 394 0.16 41.70 -12.64
CA TYR A 394 0.14 40.52 -11.76
C TYR A 394 -1.11 39.65 -11.98
N PRO A 395 -2.35 40.19 -11.96
CA PRO A 395 -3.54 39.39 -12.24
C PRO A 395 -3.57 38.85 -13.67
N ARG A 396 -3.18 39.67 -14.65
CA ARG A 396 -3.12 39.25 -16.06
C ARG A 396 -2.18 38.06 -16.27
N TRP A 397 -0.97 38.15 -15.71
CA TRP A 397 -0.01 37.05 -15.75
C TRP A 397 -0.50 35.80 -15.01
N LEU A 398 -1.11 35.99 -13.83
CA LEU A 398 -1.53 34.87 -12.99
C LEU A 398 -2.73 34.10 -13.59
N ARG A 399 -3.72 34.78 -14.19
CA ARG A 399 -4.81 34.12 -14.95
C ARG A 399 -4.23 33.28 -16.08
N LYS A 400 -3.39 33.88 -16.91
CA LYS A 400 -2.74 33.20 -18.05
C LYS A 400 -1.91 31.99 -17.61
N PHE A 401 -1.17 32.14 -16.51
CA PHE A 401 -0.41 31.05 -15.92
C PHE A 401 -1.31 29.90 -15.43
N LEU A 402 -2.40 30.22 -14.73
CA LEU A 402 -3.35 29.23 -14.23
C LEU A 402 -4.05 28.53 -15.40
N ASN A 403 -4.57 29.26 -16.38
CA ASN A 403 -5.20 28.71 -17.59
C ASN A 403 -4.25 27.73 -18.28
N TRP A 404 -3.03 28.17 -18.64
CA TRP A 404 -2.00 27.31 -19.22
C TRP A 404 -1.69 26.08 -18.36
N LYS A 405 -1.60 26.26 -17.04
CA LYS A 405 -1.26 25.17 -16.12
C LYS A 405 -2.36 24.12 -16.04
N TYR A 406 -3.63 24.52 -15.97
CA TYR A 406 -4.77 23.61 -15.86
C TYR A 406 -5.14 22.97 -17.20
N SER A 407 -5.03 23.70 -18.31
CA SER A 407 -5.15 23.12 -19.67
C SER A 407 -4.11 22.02 -19.90
N ASN A 408 -2.85 22.23 -19.50
CA ASN A 408 -1.81 21.19 -19.58
C ASN A 408 -2.03 20.00 -18.64
N ILE A 409 -2.93 20.10 -17.66
CA ILE A 409 -3.32 18.98 -16.80
C ILE A 409 -4.55 18.25 -17.39
N GLY A 410 -5.14 18.77 -18.46
CA GLY A 410 -6.35 18.24 -19.08
C GLY A 410 -7.63 18.61 -18.33
N VAL A 411 -7.61 19.73 -17.59
CA VAL A 411 -8.81 20.25 -16.91
C VAL A 411 -9.53 21.22 -17.84
N THR A 412 -10.75 20.85 -18.24
CA THR A 412 -11.64 21.72 -19.01
C THR A 412 -12.12 22.86 -18.11
N LEU A 413 -11.85 24.10 -18.51
CA LEU A 413 -12.30 25.30 -17.80
C LEU A 413 -13.71 25.65 -18.26
N SER A 414 -14.63 25.91 -17.33
CA SER A 414 -16.05 26.16 -17.62
C SER A 414 -16.30 27.51 -18.29
N VAL A 415 -15.40 28.47 -18.06
CA VAL A 415 -15.47 29.80 -18.66
C VAL A 415 -14.30 29.91 -19.63
N PRO A 416 -14.54 29.88 -20.96
CA PRO A 416 -13.55 30.39 -21.88
C PRO A 416 -13.42 31.89 -21.61
N ASP A 417 -12.35 32.31 -20.92
CA ASP A 417 -12.01 33.73 -20.78
C ASP A 417 -11.82 34.28 -22.21
N GLN A 418 -12.90 34.81 -22.79
CA GLN A 418 -12.95 35.26 -24.19
C GLN A 418 -12.16 36.56 -24.40
N GLU A 419 -11.70 37.18 -23.32
CA GLU A 419 -10.91 38.42 -23.32
C GLU A 419 -9.46 38.24 -22.83
N VAL A 420 -8.88 37.03 -22.82
CA VAL A 420 -7.41 36.96 -22.63
C VAL A 420 -6.73 37.52 -23.87
N VAL A 421 -6.52 38.85 -23.83
CA VAL A 421 -5.78 39.67 -24.77
C VAL A 421 -4.59 38.87 -25.30
N GLY A 422 -4.58 38.71 -26.63
CA GLY A 422 -3.57 37.94 -27.35
C GLY A 422 -2.15 38.27 -26.91
N GLY A 423 -1.29 37.24 -26.90
CA GLY A 423 0.14 37.37 -26.68
C GLY A 423 0.71 36.20 -25.86
N GLY A 424 2.03 36.11 -25.74
CA GLY A 424 2.69 35.02 -25.01
C GLY A 424 2.66 35.18 -23.49
N MET A 425 3.17 34.19 -22.75
CA MET A 425 3.58 34.39 -21.35
C MET A 425 4.81 35.29 -21.22
N ASP A 426 5.52 35.50 -22.34
CA ASP A 426 6.74 36.28 -22.42
C ASP A 426 6.52 37.78 -22.31
N GLN A 427 5.33 38.29 -22.65
CA GLN A 427 4.97 39.71 -22.52
C GLN A 427 5.03 40.23 -21.06
N PHE A 428 5.01 39.31 -20.09
CA PHE A 428 5.09 39.64 -18.66
C PHE A 428 6.49 39.41 -18.08
N LYS A 429 7.50 39.10 -18.91
CA LYS A 429 8.86 38.85 -18.43
C LYS A 429 9.45 40.08 -17.75
N ASP A 430 9.17 41.25 -18.30
CA ASP A 430 9.74 42.52 -17.86
C ASP A 430 8.87 43.22 -16.82
N THR A 431 7.55 43.02 -16.86
CA THR A 431 6.60 43.66 -15.92
C THR A 431 6.41 42.90 -14.61
N VAL A 432 6.49 41.56 -14.63
CA VAL A 432 6.29 40.74 -13.42
C VAL A 432 7.64 40.20 -12.92
N PRO A 433 8.11 40.60 -11.72
CA PRO A 433 9.38 40.16 -11.17
C PRO A 433 9.56 38.65 -11.20
N GLN A 434 10.76 38.20 -11.60
CA GLN A 434 11.07 36.78 -11.75
C GLN A 434 10.83 36.01 -10.44
N GLU A 435 11.10 36.64 -9.31
CA GLU A 435 10.96 36.04 -7.98
C GLU A 435 9.51 35.81 -7.59
N TYR A 436 8.62 36.73 -7.95
CA TYR A 436 7.18 36.52 -7.83
C TYR A 436 6.72 35.37 -8.71
N ARG A 437 7.15 35.34 -9.99
CA ARG A 437 6.77 34.26 -10.93
C ARG A 437 7.21 32.88 -10.45
N LYS A 438 8.46 32.76 -9.98
CA LYS A 438 8.98 31.50 -9.42
C LYS A 438 8.21 31.08 -8.16
N TRP A 439 7.91 32.03 -7.26
CA TRP A 439 7.16 31.74 -6.04
C TRP A 439 5.72 31.30 -6.33
N ALA A 440 5.01 31.99 -7.23
CA ALA A 440 3.63 31.66 -7.60
C ALA A 440 3.55 30.27 -8.27
N ARG A 441 4.47 29.98 -9.21
CA ARG A 441 4.61 28.63 -9.83
C ARG A 441 4.83 27.55 -8.78
N SER A 442 5.72 27.80 -7.83
CA SER A 442 6.03 26.90 -6.72
C SER A 442 4.81 26.66 -5.82
N TYR A 443 4.05 27.72 -5.51
CA TYR A 443 2.84 27.64 -4.70
C TYR A 443 1.73 26.80 -5.38
N VAL A 444 1.44 27.07 -6.65
CA VAL A 444 0.43 26.33 -7.43
C VAL A 444 0.82 24.85 -7.56
N ASN A 445 2.06 24.54 -7.95
CA ASN A 445 2.55 23.16 -8.04
C ASN A 445 2.43 22.41 -6.70
N HIS A 446 2.74 23.07 -5.59
CA HIS A 446 2.64 22.47 -4.26
C HIS A 446 1.18 22.20 -3.87
N ARG A 447 0.25 23.13 -4.19
CA ARG A 447 -1.19 22.93 -3.99
C ARG A 447 -1.72 21.76 -4.81
N LEU A 448 -1.37 21.68 -6.09
CA LEU A 448 -1.75 20.56 -6.96
C LEU A 448 -1.20 19.22 -6.47
N GLN A 449 0.06 19.17 -6.03
CA GLN A 449 0.64 17.94 -5.46
C GLN A 449 -0.05 17.52 -4.15
N LYS A 450 -0.46 18.47 -3.32
CA LYS A 450 -1.28 18.19 -2.13
C LYS A 450 -2.63 17.64 -2.53
N GLY A 451 -3.28 18.22 -3.54
CA GLY A 451 -4.52 17.75 -4.14
C GLY A 451 -4.40 16.31 -4.63
N LYS A 452 -3.37 15.96 -5.41
CA LYS A 452 -3.13 14.58 -5.87
C LYS A 452 -2.94 13.58 -4.74
N LYS A 453 -2.25 13.96 -3.65
CA LYS A 453 -2.09 13.08 -2.47
C LYS A 453 -3.40 12.89 -1.70
N SER A 454 -4.20 13.95 -1.60
CA SER A 454 -5.52 13.89 -0.97
C SER A 454 -6.50 13.09 -1.82
N CYS A 455 -6.53 13.32 -3.14
CA CYS A 455 -7.34 12.58 -4.09
C CYS A 455 -6.93 11.11 -4.13
N LYS A 456 -5.63 10.78 -4.13
CA LYS A 456 -5.18 9.38 -4.02
C LYS A 456 -5.65 8.72 -2.72
N ARG A 457 -5.53 9.44 -1.59
CA ARG A 457 -6.05 8.97 -0.30
C ARG A 457 -7.58 8.82 -0.33
N ASN A 458 -8.30 9.73 -0.98
CA ASN A 458 -9.77 9.73 -1.04
C ASN A 458 -10.32 8.76 -2.09
N GLN A 459 -9.62 8.49 -3.20
CA GLN A 459 -9.96 7.47 -4.19
C GLN A 459 -9.71 6.06 -3.66
N GLU A 460 -8.67 5.87 -2.83
CA GLU A 460 -8.52 4.64 -2.04
C GLU A 460 -9.68 4.45 -1.04
N ILE A 461 -10.40 5.53 -0.69
CA ILE A 461 -11.56 5.51 0.22
C ILE A 461 -12.91 5.44 -0.54
N ALA A 462 -13.02 5.91 -1.78
CA ALA A 462 -14.27 6.11 -2.53
C ALA A 462 -14.71 4.96 -3.47
N GLY A 463 -14.21 3.73 -3.28
CA GLY A 463 -14.84 2.54 -3.90
C GLY A 463 -16.19 2.18 -3.24
N PRO A 464 -16.86 1.06 -3.56
CA PRO A 464 -18.07 0.56 -2.85
C PRO A 464 -17.89 0.43 -1.32
N SER A 465 -16.63 0.47 -0.87
CA SER A 465 -16.18 0.85 0.47
C SER A 465 -16.80 2.14 1.04
N ASN A 466 -17.45 3.01 0.27
CA ASN A 466 -18.02 4.28 0.75
C ASN A 466 -19.39 4.09 1.45
N GLN A 467 -20.18 3.08 1.06
CA GLN A 467 -21.37 2.70 1.82
C GLN A 467 -20.96 2.04 3.13
N TYR A 468 -19.90 1.23 3.08
CA TYR A 468 -19.25 0.66 4.26
C TYR A 468 -18.58 1.72 5.16
N HIS A 469 -17.93 2.75 4.62
CA HIS A 469 -17.36 3.84 5.42
C HIS A 469 -18.43 4.76 5.97
N LYS A 470 -19.54 4.97 5.26
CA LYS A 470 -20.73 5.65 5.81
C LYS A 470 -21.34 4.84 6.96
N TRP A 471 -21.48 3.52 6.79
CA TRP A 471 -21.85 2.58 7.85
C TRP A 471 -20.89 2.65 9.04
N LEU A 472 -19.57 2.62 8.78
CA LEU A 472 -18.54 2.69 9.81
C LEU A 472 -18.53 4.03 10.54
N PHE A 473 -18.77 5.13 9.83
CA PHE A 473 -18.82 6.47 10.40
C PHE A 473 -20.09 6.68 11.23
N ALA A 474 -21.24 6.17 10.76
CA ALA A 474 -22.49 6.15 11.51
C ALA A 474 -22.38 5.29 12.78
N PHE A 475 -21.79 4.10 12.68
CA PHE A 475 -21.49 3.22 13.80
C PHE A 475 -20.52 3.89 14.80
N GLN A 476 -19.42 4.46 14.32
CA GLN A 476 -18.44 5.15 15.15
C GLN A 476 -19.04 6.38 15.85
N LYS A 477 -19.93 7.12 15.18
CA LYS A 477 -20.65 8.27 15.74
C LYS A 477 -21.60 7.83 16.85
N ARG A 478 -22.49 6.85 16.61
CA ARG A 478 -23.39 6.30 17.63
C ARG A 478 -22.65 5.70 18.83
N TRP A 479 -21.54 4.98 18.58
CA TRP A 479 -20.72 4.43 19.65
C TRP A 479 -20.10 5.53 20.54
N LEU A 480 -19.58 6.60 19.93
CA LEU A 480 -19.04 7.73 20.70
C LEU A 480 -20.13 8.43 21.51
N GLU A 481 -21.30 8.68 20.92
CA GLU A 481 -22.46 9.25 21.62
C GLU A 481 -22.90 8.40 22.82
N GLN A 482 -22.87 7.07 22.69
CA GLN A 482 -23.26 6.14 23.76
C GLN A 482 -22.19 6.04 24.88
N VAL A 483 -20.90 6.06 24.53
CA VAL A 483 -19.80 6.10 25.53
C VAL A 483 -19.78 7.43 26.29
N GLN A 484 -20.12 8.54 25.63
CA GLN A 484 -20.19 9.86 26.25
C GLN A 484 -21.43 9.97 27.15
N GLY A 485 -22.58 9.46 26.71
CA GLY A 485 -23.79 9.36 27.53
C GLY A 485 -23.63 8.49 28.78
N TYR A 486 -22.75 7.47 28.75
CA TYR A 486 -22.42 6.66 29.93
C TYR A 486 -21.55 7.40 30.95
N GLN A 487 -20.72 8.37 30.53
CA GLN A 487 -19.95 9.20 31.46
C GLN A 487 -20.80 10.29 32.09
N ASP A 488 -21.76 10.84 31.35
CA ASP A 488 -22.64 11.90 31.85
C ASP A 488 -23.73 11.35 32.79
N SER A 489 -24.18 10.10 32.59
CA SER A 489 -25.13 9.42 33.49
C SER A 489 -24.50 8.89 34.77
N ALA A 490 -23.22 8.48 34.75
CA ALA A 490 -22.48 8.11 35.96
C ALA A 490 -22.15 9.31 36.88
N SER A 491 -22.31 10.55 36.39
CA SER A 491 -22.10 11.78 37.15
C SER A 491 -23.34 12.30 37.89
N MET A 492 -24.53 11.71 37.69
CA MET A 492 -25.79 12.18 38.28
C MET A 492 -26.29 11.30 39.45
N GLY A 493 -25.48 10.34 39.91
CA GLY A 493 -25.88 9.32 40.88
C GLY A 493 -25.23 9.39 42.25
N VAL A 494 -25.00 10.57 42.84
CA VAL A 494 -24.76 10.69 44.29
C VAL A 494 -25.31 12.04 44.75
N ASN A 495 -26.46 12.03 45.44
CA ASN A 495 -26.81 12.89 46.59
C ASN A 495 -28.32 12.79 46.87
N SER A 496 -28.71 11.86 47.74
CA SER A 496 -29.84 12.10 48.65
C SER A 496 -29.69 11.24 49.90
N ALA A 497 -28.94 11.77 50.87
CA ALA A 497 -29.05 11.40 52.27
C ALA A 497 -28.63 12.62 53.09
N ALA A 498 -29.62 13.41 53.50
CA ALA A 498 -29.46 14.51 54.43
C ALA A 498 -29.87 14.03 55.82
N ALA A 499 -28.95 14.06 56.79
CA ALA A 499 -29.26 14.29 58.20
C ALA A 499 -27.99 14.57 59.02
N ALA A 500 -28.08 15.59 59.87
CA ALA A 500 -27.27 15.86 61.07
C ALA A 500 -25.86 16.51 60.91
N GLN A 501 -25.90 17.85 60.92
CA GLN A 501 -25.20 18.75 61.84
C GLN A 501 -23.77 18.44 62.38
N ASN A 502 -22.98 19.53 62.34
CA ASN A 502 -21.99 20.02 63.31
C ASN A 502 -20.48 19.72 63.12
N LYS A 503 -19.78 20.84 62.92
CA LYS A 503 -18.51 21.28 63.55
C LYS A 503 -17.18 20.61 63.18
N CYS A 504 -16.27 21.53 62.85
CA CYS A 504 -14.89 21.65 63.35
C CYS A 504 -13.74 21.15 62.47
N ALA A 505 -12.62 21.83 62.70
CA ALA A 505 -11.43 21.93 61.89
C ALA A 505 -10.38 20.86 62.23
N GLN A 506 -9.32 20.87 61.39
CA GLN A 506 -8.00 20.24 61.56
C GLN A 506 -7.93 18.71 61.38
N PHE A 507 -7.18 18.23 60.37
CA PHE A 507 -5.78 17.82 60.53
C PHE A 507 -5.19 17.34 59.20
N GLU A 508 -3.87 17.49 59.10
CA GLU A 508 -3.02 17.11 57.98
C GLU A 508 -2.74 15.58 57.91
N THR A 509 -2.22 15.19 56.74
CA THR A 509 -1.23 14.13 56.46
C THR A 509 -1.65 12.68 56.15
N ASN A 510 -1.01 12.20 55.08
CA ASN A 510 -0.63 10.82 54.73
C ASN A 510 -1.70 9.84 54.19
N ALA A 511 -1.63 9.59 52.87
CA ALA A 511 -1.30 8.26 52.34
C ALA A 511 -1.20 8.30 50.80
N THR A 512 0.04 8.41 50.32
CA THR A 512 0.41 8.14 48.92
C THR A 512 0.78 6.67 48.84
N GLY A 513 0.20 5.91 47.92
CA GLY A 513 0.74 4.61 47.52
C GLY A 513 -0.31 3.52 47.35
N SER A 514 -0.77 3.34 46.11
CA SER A 514 -1.06 2.05 45.46
C SER A 514 -2.01 2.25 44.27
N ARG A 515 -1.47 2.73 43.14
CA ARG A 515 -2.25 2.74 41.87
C ARG A 515 -1.42 2.48 40.61
N THR A 516 -0.11 2.35 40.74
CA THR A 516 0.80 2.16 39.60
C THR A 516 1.18 0.70 39.34
N GLN A 517 0.95 -0.22 40.27
CA GLN A 517 1.38 -1.62 40.09
C GLN A 517 0.42 -2.44 39.22
N ASP A 518 -0.90 -2.19 39.30
CA ASP A 518 -1.91 -2.88 38.49
C ASP A 518 -1.91 -2.47 37.00
N GLN A 519 -1.42 -1.28 36.67
CA GLN A 519 -1.24 -0.88 35.26
C GLN A 519 0.02 -1.45 34.63
N ILE A 520 1.05 -1.75 35.42
CA ILE A 520 2.29 -2.37 34.93
C ILE A 520 2.06 -3.87 34.65
N PHE A 521 1.29 -4.56 35.50
CA PHE A 521 0.91 -5.97 35.28
C PHE A 521 0.07 -6.19 34.01
N ASN A 522 -0.72 -5.20 33.60
CA ASN A 522 -1.50 -5.26 32.35
C ASN A 522 -0.67 -4.99 31.08
N MET A 523 0.52 -4.36 31.22
CA MET A 523 1.37 -3.98 30.10
C MET A 523 2.30 -5.10 29.62
N ASP A 524 2.76 -5.97 30.51
CA ASP A 524 3.58 -7.14 30.15
C ASP A 524 2.73 -8.25 29.54
N ARG A 525 1.50 -8.42 30.03
CA ARG A 525 0.52 -9.37 29.48
C ARG A 525 0.07 -9.04 28.05
N LEU A 526 0.00 -7.75 27.69
CA LEU A 526 -0.29 -7.32 26.32
C LEU A 526 0.92 -7.42 25.38
N ARG A 527 2.15 -7.44 25.95
CA ARG A 527 3.41 -7.60 25.21
C ARG A 527 3.65 -9.05 24.79
N GLU A 528 3.27 -10.02 25.62
CA GLU A 528 3.27 -11.45 25.28
C GLU A 528 2.34 -11.77 24.11
N VAL A 529 1.16 -11.14 24.04
CA VAL A 529 0.18 -11.29 22.94
C VAL A 529 0.72 -10.77 21.60
N ILE A 530 1.70 -9.86 21.61
CA ILE A 530 2.29 -9.29 20.40
C ILE A 530 3.48 -10.13 19.91
N ASN A 531 4.19 -10.84 20.80
CA ASN A 531 5.38 -11.62 20.45
C ASN A 531 5.09 -13.05 19.99
N THR A 532 3.88 -13.57 20.16
CA THR A 532 3.49 -14.94 19.75
C THR A 532 2.83 -15.02 18.37
N SER A 533 2.72 -13.92 17.63
CA SER A 533 1.96 -13.86 16.37
C SER A 533 2.80 -13.86 15.10
N ASP A 534 4.05 -14.34 15.14
CA ASP A 534 4.96 -14.37 13.97
C ASP A 534 5.90 -15.60 13.94
N SER A 535 5.40 -16.80 14.26
CA SER A 535 6.08 -18.07 13.95
C SER A 535 5.12 -19.07 13.30
N GLU A 536 5.30 -19.31 12.00
CA GLU A 536 4.76 -20.48 11.30
C GLU A 536 5.73 -21.65 11.52
N GLU A 537 5.43 -22.51 12.50
CA GLU A 537 5.96 -23.89 12.52
C GLU A 537 4.94 -24.79 13.23
N GLU A 538 4.53 -25.85 12.55
CA GLU A 538 3.62 -26.88 13.04
C GLU A 538 4.30 -27.67 14.17
N ASN A 539 3.77 -27.56 15.38
CA ASN A 539 3.98 -28.59 16.39
C ASN A 539 2.73 -28.69 17.29
N GLU A 540 2.15 -29.88 17.35
CA GLU A 540 0.95 -30.20 18.12
C GLU A 540 1.25 -30.15 19.62
N GLY A 541 0.58 -29.24 20.34
CA GLY A 541 0.64 -29.10 21.80
C GLY A 541 -0.50 -28.19 22.31
N PRO A 542 -0.99 -28.37 23.55
CA PRO A 542 -2.40 -28.17 23.88
C PRO A 542 -2.85 -26.71 23.96
N SER A 543 -3.91 -26.41 23.22
CA SER A 543 -4.61 -25.14 23.10
C SER A 543 -5.07 -24.53 24.44
N GLN A 544 -4.45 -23.44 24.88
CA GLN A 544 -5.10 -22.50 25.79
C GLN A 544 -5.98 -21.53 24.98
N ASN A 545 -7.27 -21.86 24.93
CA ASN A 545 -8.34 -21.00 24.42
C ASN A 545 -8.42 -19.68 25.21
N GLN A 546 -7.85 -18.59 24.70
CA GLN A 546 -8.23 -17.26 25.17
C GLN A 546 -9.58 -16.87 24.54
N LYS A 547 -10.65 -17.14 25.30
CA LYS A 547 -12.01 -16.70 24.97
C LYS A 547 -12.04 -15.17 24.98
N ILE A 548 -12.39 -14.58 23.84
CA ILE A 548 -12.80 -13.17 23.72
C ILE A 548 -13.81 -12.87 24.84
N PRO A 549 -13.70 -11.73 25.57
CA PRO A 549 -14.64 -11.39 26.63
C PRO A 549 -16.08 -11.50 26.12
N HIS A 550 -16.88 -12.33 26.80
CA HIS A 550 -18.26 -12.63 26.42
C HIS A 550 -19.09 -11.36 26.24
N GLU A 551 -18.84 -10.37 27.10
CA GLU A 551 -19.45 -9.03 27.07
C GLU A 551 -19.25 -8.31 25.73
N PHE A 552 -18.07 -8.42 25.11
CA PHE A 552 -17.82 -7.79 23.82
C PHE A 552 -18.57 -8.52 22.69
N ARG A 553 -18.65 -9.85 22.74
CA ARG A 553 -19.41 -10.64 21.77
C ARG A 553 -20.91 -10.41 21.89
N GLN A 554 -21.40 -10.18 23.10
CA GLN A 554 -22.80 -9.88 23.35
C GLN A 554 -23.14 -8.46 22.91
N TRP A 555 -22.32 -7.47 23.30
CA TRP A 555 -22.48 -6.09 22.86
C TRP A 555 -22.41 -5.93 21.34
N ALA A 556 -21.45 -6.57 20.66
CA ALA A 556 -21.35 -6.49 19.19
C ALA A 556 -22.57 -7.13 18.50
N ARG A 557 -23.14 -8.19 19.08
CA ARG A 557 -24.39 -8.80 18.61
C ARG A 557 -25.58 -7.87 18.85
N ASP A 558 -25.71 -7.31 20.04
CA ASP A 558 -26.81 -6.41 20.40
C ASP A 558 -26.78 -5.12 19.56
N ALA A 559 -25.59 -4.56 19.32
CA ALA A 559 -25.40 -3.37 18.48
C ALA A 559 -25.68 -3.61 16.98
N LEU A 560 -25.46 -4.83 16.48
CA LEU A 560 -25.85 -5.23 15.13
C LEU A 560 -27.36 -5.55 15.03
N ASN A 561 -27.93 -6.19 16.05
CA ASN A 561 -29.34 -6.58 16.10
C ASN A 561 -30.29 -5.38 16.30
N GLN A 562 -29.88 -4.37 17.06
CA GLN A 562 -30.62 -3.11 17.23
C GLN A 562 -30.55 -2.21 15.99
N TRP A 563 -29.81 -2.62 14.96
CA TRP A 563 -29.63 -1.83 13.76
C TRP A 563 -30.63 -2.24 12.69
N ASP A 564 -31.74 -1.48 12.64
CA ASP A 564 -32.92 -1.74 11.81
C ASP A 564 -32.72 -1.68 10.29
N GLY A 565 -31.54 -1.30 9.80
CA GLY A 565 -31.24 -1.14 8.37
C GLY A 565 -32.11 -0.11 7.62
N MET A 566 -33.08 0.50 8.29
CA MET A 566 -34.20 1.26 7.72
C MET A 566 -33.93 2.76 7.59
N THR A 567 -32.84 3.27 8.16
CA THR A 567 -32.52 4.71 8.13
C THR A 567 -31.96 5.24 6.80
N LEU A 568 -32.08 4.47 5.71
CA LEU A 568 -31.78 4.91 4.35
C LEU A 568 -33.02 4.70 3.48
N CYS A 569 -33.88 5.74 3.39
CA CYS A 569 -35.09 5.77 2.56
C CYS A 569 -34.86 5.13 1.18
N LEU A 570 -35.24 3.86 1.05
CA LEU A 570 -35.37 3.14 -0.22
C LEU A 570 -36.84 2.77 -0.39
N PRO A 571 -37.38 2.82 -1.62
CA PRO A 571 -38.81 2.61 -1.86
C PRO A 571 -39.21 1.17 -1.54
N PRO A 572 -40.47 0.94 -1.13
CA PRO A 572 -40.93 -0.36 -0.64
C PRO A 572 -40.95 -1.37 -1.78
N ALA A 573 -40.20 -2.46 -1.65
CA ALA A 573 -40.39 -3.64 -2.48
C ALA A 573 -41.56 -4.45 -1.92
N GLU A 574 -42.50 -4.77 -2.79
CA GLU A 574 -43.79 -5.36 -2.50
C GLU A 574 -43.71 -6.77 -1.89
N HIS A 575 -44.77 -7.06 -1.13
CA HIS A 575 -45.06 -8.27 -0.38
C HIS A 575 -44.79 -9.59 -1.13
N LYS A 576 -44.09 -10.51 -0.46
CA LYS A 576 -44.40 -11.95 -0.55
C LYS A 576 -44.52 -12.58 0.82
N THR A 577 -45.64 -13.26 0.95
CA THR A 577 -46.27 -13.80 2.15
C THR A 577 -45.56 -15.05 2.67
N SER A 578 -45.57 -15.13 3.98
CA SER A 578 -44.99 -16.11 4.89
C SER A 578 -45.60 -17.51 4.75
N GLN A 579 -44.77 -18.56 4.83
CA GLN A 579 -45.11 -19.77 5.57
C GLN A 579 -43.87 -20.41 6.20
N GLN A 580 -44.09 -20.92 7.41
CA GLN A 580 -43.15 -21.39 8.43
C GLN A 580 -42.18 -22.50 7.98
N SER A 581 -40.92 -22.45 8.46
CA SER A 581 -40.39 -23.58 9.24
C SER A 581 -39.19 -23.12 10.10
N SER A 582 -39.19 -23.61 11.33
CA SER A 582 -38.26 -23.33 12.40
C SER A 582 -36.94 -24.09 12.24
N LYS A 583 -35.84 -23.36 12.07
CA LYS A 583 -34.54 -23.70 12.63
C LYS A 583 -33.69 -22.44 12.66
N THR A 584 -33.16 -22.14 13.84
CA THR A 584 -32.29 -21.00 14.13
C THR A 584 -30.99 -21.11 13.34
N ASP A 585 -31.03 -20.74 12.06
CA ASP A 585 -29.85 -20.35 11.30
C ASP A 585 -29.44 -18.96 11.77
N GLN A 586 -28.69 -19.02 12.86
CA GLN A 586 -28.01 -17.92 13.48
C GLN A 586 -27.11 -17.27 12.43
N ASP A 587 -27.41 -16.03 12.04
CA ASP A 587 -26.59 -15.19 11.16
C ASP A 587 -25.22 -14.94 11.82
N ASP A 588 -24.32 -15.91 11.71
CA ASP A 588 -22.97 -15.82 12.19
C ASP A 588 -22.23 -14.79 11.34
N ILE A 589 -21.91 -13.66 11.98
CA ILE A 589 -21.00 -12.64 11.46
C ILE A 589 -19.78 -13.36 10.86
N PRO A 590 -19.54 -13.25 9.54
CA PRO A 590 -18.46 -13.98 8.90
C PRO A 590 -17.15 -13.74 9.65
N PRO A 591 -16.37 -14.77 10.03
CA PRO A 591 -15.17 -14.64 10.87
C PRO A 591 -14.17 -13.60 10.35
N ARG A 592 -14.13 -13.39 9.03
CA ARG A 592 -13.32 -12.35 8.38
C ARG A 592 -13.74 -10.94 8.75
N MET A 593 -15.04 -10.66 8.89
CA MET A 593 -15.57 -9.36 9.29
C MET A 593 -15.29 -9.09 10.77
N LEU A 594 -15.48 -10.09 11.64
CA LEU A 594 -15.15 -10.00 13.06
C LEU A 594 -13.65 -9.70 13.29
N ASN A 595 -12.76 -10.44 12.62
CA ASN A 595 -11.32 -10.23 12.71
C ASN A 595 -10.89 -8.85 12.21
N TRP A 596 -11.54 -8.34 11.17
CA TRP A 596 -11.29 -6.98 10.68
C TRP A 596 -11.74 -5.93 11.70
N MET A 597 -12.93 -6.09 12.30
CA MET A 597 -13.46 -5.17 13.31
C MET A 597 -12.55 -5.11 14.54
N ILE A 598 -12.07 -6.27 15.00
CA ILE A 598 -11.09 -6.36 16.10
C ILE A 598 -9.82 -5.57 15.74
N LYS A 599 -9.21 -5.83 14.56
CA LYS A 599 -8.01 -5.10 14.10
C LYS A 599 -8.22 -3.59 14.01
N MET A 600 -9.41 -3.15 13.57
CA MET A 600 -9.74 -1.74 13.45
C MET A 600 -9.91 -1.09 14.84
N MET A 601 -10.60 -1.74 15.77
CA MET A 601 -10.77 -1.28 17.14
C MET A 601 -9.44 -1.19 17.88
N THR A 602 -8.56 -2.19 17.74
CA THR A 602 -7.20 -2.13 18.30
C THR A 602 -6.40 -0.95 17.75
N ARG A 603 -6.52 -0.65 16.44
CA ARG A 603 -5.86 0.53 15.84
C ARG A 603 -6.42 1.84 16.39
N ILE A 604 -7.72 1.93 16.65
CA ILE A 604 -8.35 3.12 17.24
C ILE A 604 -7.87 3.31 18.68
N GLN A 605 -7.88 2.24 19.49
CA GLN A 605 -7.38 2.26 20.86
C GLN A 605 -5.89 2.65 20.92
N MET A 606 -5.04 2.09 20.05
CA MET A 606 -3.64 2.48 19.96
C MET A 606 -3.45 3.95 19.58
N ARG A 607 -4.30 4.51 18.72
CA ARG A 607 -4.26 5.94 18.39
C ARG A 607 -4.67 6.80 19.59
N LYS A 608 -5.71 6.41 20.33
CA LYS A 608 -6.18 7.10 21.54
C LYS A 608 -5.08 7.11 22.61
N MET A 609 -4.47 5.95 22.88
CA MET A 609 -3.34 5.81 23.80
C MET A 609 -2.13 6.65 23.39
N LYS A 610 -1.80 6.67 22.09
CA LYS A 610 -0.69 7.50 21.58
C LYS A 610 -0.96 9.00 21.71
N MET A 611 -2.22 9.43 21.61
CA MET A 611 -2.61 10.83 21.86
C MET A 611 -2.51 11.17 23.34
N GLN A 612 -2.97 10.28 24.23
CA GLN A 612 -2.82 10.44 25.69
C GLN A 612 -1.35 10.55 26.10
N MET A 613 -0.47 9.65 25.62
CA MET A 613 0.97 9.75 25.91
C MET A 613 1.60 11.05 25.39
N ARG A 614 1.09 11.62 24.30
CA ARG A 614 1.58 12.92 23.79
C ARG A 614 1.09 14.08 24.64
N ALA A 615 -0.17 14.05 25.07
CA ALA A 615 -0.75 15.04 25.97
C ALA A 615 -0.01 15.04 27.32
N GLU A 616 0.16 13.86 27.92
CA GLU A 616 0.91 13.69 29.17
C GLU A 616 2.37 14.14 29.05
N LYS A 617 3.03 13.84 27.92
CA LYS A 617 4.38 14.35 27.64
C LYS A 617 4.42 15.87 27.50
N GLN A 618 3.37 16.50 26.99
CA GLN A 618 3.26 17.96 26.93
C GLN A 618 3.00 18.55 28.32
N GLU A 619 2.14 17.94 29.11
CA GLU A 619 1.85 18.32 30.49
C GLU A 619 3.10 18.24 31.37
N ARG A 620 3.84 17.13 31.35
CA ARG A 620 5.14 17.02 32.05
C ARG A 620 6.15 18.07 31.59
N LYS A 621 6.10 18.51 30.32
CA LYS A 621 6.95 19.61 29.84
C LYS A 621 6.49 20.96 30.37
N MET A 622 5.19 21.19 30.53
CA MET A 622 4.65 22.41 31.14
C MET A 622 5.00 22.47 32.62
N GLN A 623 4.76 21.40 33.37
CA GLN A 623 5.16 21.30 34.79
C GLN A 623 6.66 21.54 34.99
N ARG A 624 7.52 21.01 34.11
CA ARG A 624 8.98 21.29 34.15
C ARG A 624 9.32 22.75 33.86
N LYS A 625 8.54 23.45 33.04
CA LYS A 625 8.75 24.88 32.76
C LYS A 625 8.26 25.73 33.94
N GLU A 626 7.13 25.38 34.50
CA GLU A 626 6.55 26.02 35.68
C GLU A 626 7.47 25.89 36.90
N ALA A 627 7.93 24.68 37.22
CA ALA A 627 8.92 24.46 38.29
C ALA A 627 10.24 25.23 38.07
N LYS A 628 10.64 25.44 36.82
CA LYS A 628 11.81 26.30 36.49
C LYS A 628 11.50 27.79 36.69
N ALA A 629 10.29 28.23 36.34
CA ALA A 629 9.84 29.60 36.56
C ALA A 629 9.73 29.91 38.06
N GLU A 630 9.16 28.99 38.84
CA GLU A 630 9.07 29.08 40.30
C GLU A 630 10.45 29.16 40.96
N LYS A 631 11.38 28.26 40.59
CA LYS A 631 12.78 28.33 41.07
C LYS A 631 13.46 29.65 40.70
N LYS A 632 13.14 30.22 39.53
CA LYS A 632 13.66 31.54 39.13
C LYS A 632 13.05 32.65 39.98
N ALA A 633 11.75 32.63 40.22
CA ALA A 633 11.05 33.59 41.08
C ALA A 633 11.58 33.55 42.52
N ALA A 634 11.78 32.36 43.09
CA ALA A 634 12.37 32.18 44.42
C ALA A 634 13.80 32.78 44.52
N ARG A 635 14.63 32.59 43.48
CA ARG A 635 15.98 33.18 43.42
C ARG A 635 15.94 34.71 43.36
N GLU A 636 15.01 35.29 42.59
CA GLU A 636 14.85 36.75 42.54
C GLU A 636 14.29 37.30 43.87
N GLY A 637 13.34 36.61 44.49
CA GLY A 637 12.84 36.93 45.83
C GLY A 637 13.96 36.96 46.89
N PHE A 638 14.84 35.96 46.87
CA PHE A 638 16.00 35.92 47.76
C PHE A 638 16.98 37.08 47.51
N LYS A 639 17.24 37.44 46.24
CA LYS A 639 18.07 38.61 45.90
C LYS A 639 17.46 39.91 46.40
N MET A 640 16.14 40.09 46.24
CA MET A 640 15.44 41.26 46.76
C MET A 640 15.53 41.34 48.29
N ALA A 641 15.28 40.24 49.00
CA ALA A 641 15.42 40.19 50.45
C ALA A 641 16.84 40.56 50.93
N LYS A 642 17.87 40.06 50.23
CA LYS A 642 19.28 40.40 50.51
C LYS A 642 19.57 41.90 50.29
N ARG A 643 18.99 42.52 49.25
CA ARG A 643 19.09 43.97 49.01
C ARG A 643 18.41 44.76 50.12
N SER A 644 17.18 44.40 50.50
CA SER A 644 16.45 45.04 51.59
C SER A 644 17.19 44.94 52.92
N LEU A 645 17.77 43.77 53.25
CA LEU A 645 18.58 43.59 54.45
C LEU A 645 19.84 44.48 54.44
N LYS A 646 20.48 44.67 53.28
CA LYS A 646 21.63 45.57 53.14
C LYS A 646 21.24 47.03 53.38
N VAL A 647 20.10 47.47 52.84
CA VAL A 647 19.54 48.81 53.07
C VAL A 647 19.20 49.01 54.55
N ALA A 648 18.52 48.04 55.17
CA ALA A 648 18.20 48.09 56.60
C ALA A 648 19.45 48.18 57.48
N ARG A 649 20.50 47.40 57.19
CA ARG A 649 21.79 47.48 57.89
C ARG A 649 22.45 48.85 57.73
N GLN A 650 22.40 49.45 56.55
CA GLN A 650 22.92 50.80 56.33
C GLN A 650 22.12 51.84 57.13
N ALA A 651 20.79 51.75 57.13
CA ALA A 651 19.93 52.65 57.90
C ALA A 651 20.20 52.57 59.42
N ILE A 652 20.40 51.35 59.96
CA ILE A 652 20.79 51.17 61.37
C ILE A 652 22.15 51.81 61.63
N LYS A 653 23.13 51.62 60.74
CA LYS A 653 24.46 52.23 60.89
C LYS A 653 24.40 53.76 60.91
N PHE A 654 23.57 54.37 60.06
CA PHE A 654 23.34 55.82 60.05
C PHE A 654 22.63 56.36 61.29
N ARG A 655 21.91 55.52 62.04
CA ARG A 655 21.22 55.95 63.26
C ARG A 655 22.13 55.92 64.51
N TYR A 656 23.22 55.18 64.45
CA TYR A 656 24.21 55.05 65.53
C TYR A 656 25.37 56.05 65.43
N VAL A 657 25.62 56.58 64.22
CA VAL A 657 26.50 57.73 63.99
C VAL A 657 25.67 58.99 64.22
#